data_AF-A0A970ULF7-F1
#
_entry.id   AF-A0A970ULF7-F1
#
_cell.length_a   1.000
_cell.length_b   1.000
_cell.length_c   1.000
_cell.angle_alpha   90.00
_cell.angle_beta   90.00
_cell.angle_gamma   90.00
#
_symmetry.space_group_name_H-M   'P 1'
#
loop_
_entity.id
_entity.type
_entity.pdbx_description
1 polymer ?
#
loop_
_entity_poly.entity_id
_entity_poly.type
_entity_poly.pdbx_seq_one_letter_code
_entity_poly.pdbx_strand_id
1 'polypeptide(L)'
;MSTATAILPQAEVIIPKKEKKLGVFKIQRTCVHDGPGIRTTIFFQGCALRCLWCQNPEGLSPDAAPGCGYTIDQIAEIVSRDKKYYFSTSGGVTLSGGEPMLQNAEALVALLKRLKKQEINIAAETTLFAPWETIGKVAPYIDLFLVDLKVVGDDKLHLSLTQKDSGLIRENIDKLIAIGANIRFRMVIVPRHNDGEDNLIRAAEFLKEKGYASIELLKYHNMYEDKAKRLNLDIPMLNITAEESLAALKKAIEVFKANGIDAYNDDIREAVKKAEFTDRVKRIQNDIREAGRALCVEVSNLKTDYYKRNGFDKPVAIHRAERLKYVLNNKTIKVYPDELLVGNFTAKRVAGQVWEEHYGVLYALFLHKIHRQTPVSFQCSAKEKRDFYFKIFPFWLKHSLVRKVHKRLKDFRQTLARSCEMVAGFNNNMAAIAHFIVNFERLLELGTEGMIAEVKEAMVKYPQNNQDFYKGCIIALEALAEFGERYSALCKKMAEEEADPGRKAELLNISEICARVPRYPARTFREAIQSMTFLQIALCLESYENAVSFGRVDQILYPYYKRDLEQGLITYEEAKELICLFVLKMDEVILVNDGNSFLNISKLFETLSTDQALTFGGVDKNGEDAVNDVTYMLMDACELQPLCINMVARVNKKNPKKYLDRLSELYISGCPMPELFSDEIYIESLMRHYNTTIEHARNYAIVGCVEPNASDDHFGNTDCANMNLALAFLQALKGHTHDLWNYSAREQYEKLMAKAIEYILKEPGNNKASKALLSLHHKVLKRIDKRKGMFVYNPPSSMEELLEAFQNRLNHLAKGVLTDHQKIEAELRKGFTTPLASTLYKNCIKTGKDVYEGGAYYNTSGIQAIGVTDVADSLYAINELVFKQKKYTLLDVIHAIDANFEGDEYREIHNDLLSVPKFGEDSSPEPAKWVSKVMEIYNKALASVDPCSPRNGKYKAGYYALNVNDRYGKKTQALPSGRKKGVPLANSVTPHYGMEKSDLLSSLNSIQQVNFTDYAPNGTTVTFTIDASLFPGEAGVNNLSAIFRTFLTEGGMQFQPNVINRDILIDAYNNPEKHKYLMVRVAGYCAYFNELSDELKKIIINRTCYS
;
A
#
# COMPACT_ATOMS: atom_id res chain seq x y z
N MET A 1 -13.04 -70.25 42.69
CA MET A 1 -11.88 -69.52 43.23
C MET A 1 -11.08 -69.06 42.03
N SER A 2 -10.73 -67.80 41.77
CA SER A 2 -11.07 -66.49 42.32
C SER A 2 -10.58 -65.53 41.23
N THR A 3 -11.50 -64.80 40.61
CA THR A 3 -11.24 -63.67 39.73
C THR A 3 -10.66 -62.51 40.56
N ALA A 4 -9.47 -62.01 40.22
CA ALA A 4 -8.91 -60.80 40.82
C ALA A 4 -8.84 -59.69 39.77
N THR A 5 -9.82 -58.80 39.87
CA THR A 5 -10.00 -57.56 39.11
C THR A 5 -8.94 -56.55 39.54
N ALA A 6 -8.10 -56.08 38.61
CA ALA A 6 -7.21 -54.96 38.85
C ALA A 6 -8.03 -53.65 38.83
N ILE A 7 -8.11 -52.99 39.98
CA ILE A 7 -8.78 -51.70 40.17
C ILE A 7 -7.85 -50.61 39.59
N LEU A 8 -8.31 -49.93 38.54
CA LEU A 8 -7.72 -48.68 38.05
C LEU A 8 -7.87 -47.60 39.14
N PRO A 9 -6.88 -46.71 39.34
CA PRO A 9 -7.05 -45.58 40.27
C PRO A 9 -8.18 -44.69 39.74
N GLN A 10 -9.17 -44.42 40.59
CA GLN A 10 -10.19 -43.41 40.31
C GLN A 10 -9.49 -42.10 39.98
N ALA A 11 -9.79 -41.54 38.80
CA ALA A 11 -9.42 -40.19 38.46
C ALA A 11 -9.98 -39.26 39.53
N GLU A 12 -9.11 -38.58 40.27
CA GLU A 12 -9.52 -37.43 41.06
C GLU A 12 -10.24 -36.47 40.12
N VAL A 13 -11.51 -36.23 40.39
CA VAL A 13 -12.25 -35.13 39.80
C VAL A 13 -11.53 -33.86 40.24
N ILE A 14 -10.65 -33.34 39.39
CA ILE A 14 -10.07 -32.01 39.54
C ILE A 14 -11.24 -31.03 39.41
N ILE A 15 -11.80 -30.64 40.56
CA ILE A 15 -12.70 -29.50 40.64
C ILE A 15 -11.89 -28.29 40.14
N PRO A 16 -12.32 -27.57 39.08
CA PRO A 16 -11.58 -26.40 38.64
C PRO A 16 -11.52 -25.41 39.80
N LYS A 17 -10.31 -25.03 40.24
CA LYS A 17 -10.15 -23.87 41.12
C LYS A 17 -10.90 -22.71 40.46
N LYS A 18 -11.89 -22.13 41.15
CA LYS A 18 -12.56 -20.90 40.71
C LYS A 18 -11.49 -19.87 40.35
N GLU A 19 -11.25 -19.65 39.06
CA GLU A 19 -10.27 -18.67 38.61
C GLU A 19 -10.71 -17.29 39.09
N LYS A 20 -9.82 -16.58 39.77
CA LYS A 20 -10.10 -15.24 40.27
C LYS A 20 -10.23 -14.30 39.06
N LYS A 21 -11.43 -13.76 38.84
CA LYS A 21 -11.67 -12.73 37.84
C LYS A 21 -11.32 -11.35 38.40
N LEU A 22 -10.77 -10.49 37.56
CA LEU A 22 -10.62 -9.06 37.85
C LEU A 22 -11.78 -8.30 37.22
N GLY A 23 -12.21 -7.20 37.83
CA GLY A 23 -13.28 -6.33 37.32
C GLY A 23 -12.81 -5.52 36.11
N VAL A 24 -12.35 -6.17 35.05
CA VAL A 24 -11.91 -5.54 33.80
C VAL A 24 -13.11 -5.43 32.88
N PHE A 25 -13.34 -4.23 32.35
CA PHE A 25 -14.43 -3.96 31.41
C PHE A 25 -13.96 -3.75 29.96
N LYS A 26 -12.67 -3.42 29.76
CA LYS A 26 -12.08 -3.23 28.44
C LYS A 26 -10.58 -3.51 28.49
N ILE A 27 -10.05 -4.17 27.47
CA ILE A 27 -8.61 -4.24 27.19
C ILE A 27 -8.41 -3.58 25.83
N GLN A 28 -7.64 -2.49 25.80
CA GLN A 28 -7.37 -1.74 24.58
C GLN A 28 -5.89 -1.89 24.21
N ARG A 29 -5.64 -2.39 23.02
CA ARG A 29 -4.31 -2.59 22.47
C ARG A 29 -3.90 -1.39 21.64
N THR A 30 -2.60 -1.27 21.33
CA THR A 30 -2.05 -0.15 20.53
C THR A 30 -2.27 1.24 21.15
N CYS A 31 -2.18 1.36 22.49
CA CYS A 31 -2.26 2.63 23.20
C CYS A 31 -0.90 3.35 23.22
N VAL A 32 -0.92 4.68 23.09
CA VAL A 32 0.30 5.52 23.03
C VAL A 32 0.34 6.67 24.04
N HIS A 33 -0.75 6.95 24.76
CA HIS A 33 -0.85 8.07 25.72
C HIS A 33 -0.73 7.64 27.20
N ASP A 34 -0.80 6.34 27.49
CA ASP A 34 -0.85 5.81 28.85
C ASP A 34 0.52 5.30 29.34
N GLY A 35 1.58 6.04 28.99
CA GLY A 35 2.97 5.70 29.33
C GLY A 35 3.87 5.60 28.10
N PRO A 36 5.17 5.36 28.29
CA PRO A 36 6.13 5.31 27.19
C PRO A 36 5.90 4.09 26.29
N GLY A 37 6.19 4.27 25.01
CA GLY A 37 6.15 3.21 23.99
C GLY A 37 4.74 2.77 23.59
N ILE A 38 4.66 1.67 22.87
CA ILE A 38 3.38 1.04 22.51
C ILE A 38 2.90 0.21 23.69
N ARG A 39 1.64 0.40 24.10
CA ARG A 39 1.09 -0.26 25.29
C ARG A 39 -0.24 -0.93 25.05
N THR A 40 -0.58 -1.89 25.90
CA THR A 40 -1.95 -2.37 26.07
C THR A 40 -2.49 -1.88 27.40
N THR A 41 -3.57 -1.10 27.35
CA THR A 41 -4.24 -0.56 28.53
C THR A 41 -5.37 -1.50 28.98
N ILE A 42 -5.32 -1.93 30.24
CA ILE A 42 -6.35 -2.73 30.90
C ILE A 42 -7.21 -1.78 31.73
N PHE A 43 -8.49 -1.64 31.37
CA PHE A 43 -9.43 -0.76 32.04
C PHE A 43 -10.25 -1.50 33.12
N PHE A 44 -10.12 -1.05 34.36
CA PHE A 44 -10.77 -1.64 35.54
C PHE A 44 -12.04 -0.91 35.97
N GLN A 45 -12.95 -1.64 36.62
CA GLN A 45 -14.17 -1.11 37.23
C GLN A 45 -13.92 -0.62 38.66
N GLY A 46 -14.72 0.36 39.08
CA GLY A 46 -14.72 0.97 40.39
C GLY A 46 -13.73 2.13 40.47
N CYS A 47 -14.22 3.34 40.71
CA CYS A 47 -13.43 4.49 41.17
C CYS A 47 -14.16 5.15 42.33
N ALA A 48 -13.43 5.63 43.34
CA ALA A 48 -14.03 6.35 44.46
C ALA A 48 -14.33 7.83 44.14
N LEU A 49 -13.68 8.39 43.12
CA LEU A 49 -13.87 9.76 42.68
C LEU A 49 -15.08 9.87 41.73
N ARG A 50 -15.67 11.05 41.65
CA ARG A 50 -16.74 11.43 40.72
C ARG A 50 -16.35 12.73 40.01
N CYS A 51 -15.22 12.69 39.32
CA CYS A 51 -14.68 13.84 38.59
C CYS A 51 -15.69 14.33 37.53
N LEU A 52 -15.91 15.65 37.45
CA LEU A 52 -16.78 16.26 36.43
C LEU A 52 -16.34 16.00 34.98
N TRP A 53 -15.09 15.58 34.75
CA TRP A 53 -14.51 15.31 33.42
C TRP A 53 -14.02 13.87 33.26
N CYS A 54 -14.62 12.91 33.97
CA CYS A 54 -14.15 11.52 33.96
C CYS A 54 -14.22 10.90 32.55
N GLN A 55 -13.09 10.54 31.93
CA GLN A 55 -13.05 9.95 30.58
C GLN A 55 -13.54 8.48 30.53
N ASN A 56 -13.67 7.83 31.69
CA ASN A 56 -14.10 6.44 31.84
C ASN A 56 -15.33 6.31 32.76
N PRO A 57 -16.46 7.00 32.48
CA PRO A 57 -17.62 6.99 33.35
C PRO A 57 -18.27 5.60 33.46
N GLU A 58 -18.10 4.73 32.47
CA GLU A 58 -18.53 3.32 32.52
C GLU A 58 -17.76 2.50 33.56
N GLY A 59 -16.56 2.95 33.94
CA GLY A 59 -15.79 2.35 35.01
C GLY A 59 -16.33 2.67 36.40
N LEU A 60 -17.33 3.56 36.54
CA LEU A 60 -17.82 4.00 37.86
C LEU A 60 -18.89 3.09 38.47
N SER A 61 -19.66 2.37 37.63
CA SER A 61 -20.75 1.49 38.06
C SER A 61 -20.82 0.22 37.21
N PRO A 62 -21.07 -0.97 37.80
CA PRO A 62 -21.34 -2.20 37.05
C PRO A 62 -22.51 -2.08 36.07
N ASP A 63 -23.51 -1.25 36.40
CA ASP A 63 -24.71 -1.07 35.56
C ASP A 63 -24.42 -0.32 34.25
N ALA A 64 -23.33 0.47 34.22
CA ALA A 64 -22.91 1.24 33.05
C ALA A 64 -22.07 0.42 32.05
N ALA A 65 -21.61 -0.78 32.43
CA ALA A 65 -20.83 -1.70 31.61
C ALA A 65 -21.24 -3.17 31.87
N PRO A 66 -22.32 -3.67 31.25
CA PRO A 66 -22.70 -5.08 31.37
C PRO A 66 -21.62 -6.00 30.76
N GLY A 67 -21.32 -7.12 31.43
CA GLY A 67 -20.39 -8.15 30.90
C GLY A 67 -18.94 -8.10 31.42
N CYS A 68 -18.68 -7.45 32.55
CA CYS A 68 -17.33 -7.31 33.10
C CYS A 68 -16.78 -8.59 33.73
N GLY A 69 -15.47 -8.82 33.58
CA GLY A 69 -14.77 -9.91 34.25
C GLY A 69 -13.90 -10.77 33.34
N TYR A 70 -12.58 -10.58 33.42
CA TYR A 70 -11.60 -11.42 32.74
C TYR A 70 -10.83 -12.27 33.76
N THR A 71 -10.49 -13.49 33.38
CA THR A 71 -9.53 -14.29 34.17
C THR A 71 -8.12 -13.77 33.93
N ILE A 72 -7.23 -14.01 34.90
CA ILE A 72 -5.82 -13.63 34.77
C ILE A 72 -5.19 -14.24 33.51
N ASP A 73 -5.59 -15.46 33.16
CA ASP A 73 -5.08 -16.19 32.01
C ASP A 73 -5.53 -15.54 30.69
N GLN A 74 -6.80 -15.14 30.59
CA GLN A 74 -7.30 -14.39 29.43
C GLN A 74 -6.58 -13.06 29.26
N ILE A 75 -6.40 -12.29 30.34
CA ILE A 75 -5.67 -11.01 30.29
C ILE A 75 -4.24 -11.26 29.81
N ALA A 76 -3.55 -12.21 30.44
CA ALA A 76 -2.16 -12.53 30.12
C ALA A 76 -2.00 -13.01 28.67
N GLU A 77 -2.93 -13.81 28.16
CA GLU A 77 -2.91 -14.25 26.76
C GLU A 77 -3.02 -13.05 25.81
N ILE A 78 -4.02 -12.18 26.00
CA ILE A 78 -4.27 -11.03 25.14
C ILE A 78 -3.06 -10.09 25.10
N VAL A 79 -2.55 -9.68 26.27
CA VAL A 79 -1.42 -8.72 26.34
C VAL A 79 -0.11 -9.31 25.79
N SER A 80 0.07 -10.63 25.83
CA SER A 80 1.30 -11.28 25.34
C SER A 80 1.43 -11.24 23.81
N ARG A 81 0.32 -11.02 23.09
CA ARG A 81 0.32 -11.00 21.62
C ARG A 81 1.15 -9.85 21.04
N ASP A 82 1.26 -8.73 21.75
CA ASP A 82 2.00 -7.54 21.29
C ASP A 82 3.40 -7.39 21.89
N LYS A 83 3.88 -8.43 22.59
CA LYS A 83 5.15 -8.40 23.34
C LYS A 83 6.35 -7.88 22.52
N LYS A 84 6.43 -8.24 21.24
CA LYS A 84 7.52 -7.79 20.35
C LYS A 84 7.49 -6.27 20.13
N TYR A 85 6.31 -5.66 20.01
CA TYR A 85 6.17 -4.21 19.84
C TYR A 85 6.52 -3.47 21.14
N TYR A 86 6.15 -4.03 22.31
CA TYR A 86 6.54 -3.48 23.60
C TYR A 86 8.06 -3.39 23.73
N PHE A 87 8.75 -4.49 23.38
CA PHE A 87 10.20 -4.58 23.49
C PHE A 87 10.94 -3.61 22.56
N SER A 88 10.40 -3.39 21.36
CA SER A 88 10.95 -2.43 20.41
C SER A 88 10.77 -0.95 20.83
N THR A 89 9.87 -0.66 21.78
CA THR A 89 9.50 0.72 22.17
C THR A 89 9.70 1.05 23.64
N SER A 90 10.22 0.12 24.45
CA SER A 90 10.14 0.18 25.92
C SER A 90 8.71 0.33 26.44
N GLY A 91 7.74 -0.13 25.65
CA GLY A 91 6.32 -0.17 25.95
C GLY A 91 5.94 -1.34 26.86
N GLY A 92 4.64 -1.64 26.97
CA GLY A 92 4.19 -2.71 27.85
C GLY A 92 2.69 -2.68 28.16
N VAL A 93 2.33 -2.89 29.42
CA VAL A 93 0.94 -2.88 29.89
C VAL A 93 0.71 -1.68 30.79
N THR A 94 -0.45 -1.05 30.65
CA THR A 94 -0.90 -0.02 31.60
C THR A 94 -2.16 -0.47 32.30
N LEU A 95 -2.16 -0.38 33.63
CA LEU A 95 -3.37 -0.51 34.44
C LEU A 95 -4.04 0.87 34.48
N SER A 96 -5.26 0.99 33.98
CA SER A 96 -6.03 2.24 33.96
C SER A 96 -7.52 1.92 34.11
N GLY A 97 -8.40 2.90 33.94
CA GLY A 97 -9.84 2.76 34.11
C GLY A 97 -10.25 2.55 35.57
N GLY A 98 -11.32 3.22 35.99
CA GLY A 98 -11.68 3.22 37.40
C GLY A 98 -10.49 3.68 38.27
N GLU A 99 -10.27 3.00 39.39
CA GLU A 99 -9.05 3.01 40.18
C GLU A 99 -8.53 1.56 40.26
N PRO A 100 -7.44 1.21 39.52
CA PRO A 100 -6.93 -0.16 39.48
C PRO A 100 -6.61 -0.73 40.86
N MET A 101 -6.25 0.13 41.82
CA MET A 101 -5.87 -0.26 43.18
C MET A 101 -7.07 -0.57 44.09
N LEU A 102 -8.31 -0.47 43.59
CA LEU A 102 -9.52 -0.98 44.27
C LEU A 102 -9.81 -2.46 43.98
N GLN A 103 -9.09 -3.07 43.04
CA GLN A 103 -9.25 -4.48 42.75
C GLN A 103 -8.70 -5.36 43.88
N ASN A 104 -9.05 -6.66 43.86
CA ASN A 104 -8.50 -7.63 44.81
C ASN A 104 -6.96 -7.69 44.69
N ALA A 105 -6.26 -7.29 45.77
CA ALA A 105 -4.80 -7.18 45.78
C ALA A 105 -4.08 -8.49 45.38
N GLU A 106 -4.53 -9.64 45.87
CA GLU A 106 -3.90 -10.93 45.55
C GLU A 106 -4.09 -11.33 44.09
N ALA A 107 -5.27 -11.07 43.51
CA ALA A 107 -5.53 -11.31 42.09
C ALA A 107 -4.69 -10.38 41.21
N LEU A 108 -4.58 -9.10 41.61
CA LEU A 108 -3.76 -8.12 40.88
C LEU A 108 -2.28 -8.50 40.93
N VAL A 109 -1.72 -8.81 42.10
CA VAL A 109 -0.34 -9.30 42.25
C VAL A 109 -0.08 -10.55 41.40
N ALA A 110 -1.03 -11.48 41.33
CA ALA A 110 -0.89 -12.68 40.51
C ALA A 110 -0.79 -12.34 39.00
N LEU A 111 -1.59 -11.40 38.51
CA LEU A 111 -1.46 -10.86 37.14
C LEU A 111 -0.08 -10.20 36.95
N LEU A 112 0.31 -9.28 37.84
CA LEU A 112 1.57 -8.54 37.70
C LEU A 112 2.79 -9.46 37.70
N LYS A 113 2.83 -10.47 38.58
CA LYS A 113 3.88 -11.50 38.58
C LYS A 113 3.97 -12.23 37.24
N ARG A 114 2.82 -12.53 36.61
CA ARG A 114 2.78 -13.21 35.31
C ARG A 114 3.32 -12.32 34.20
N LEU A 115 2.98 -11.03 34.19
CA LEU A 115 3.51 -10.05 33.24
C LEU A 115 5.02 -9.85 33.44
N LYS A 116 5.49 -9.74 34.69
CA LYS A 116 6.91 -9.63 35.02
C LYS A 116 7.72 -10.86 34.64
N LYS A 117 7.16 -12.07 34.77
CA LYS A 117 7.80 -13.30 34.28
C LYS A 117 8.05 -13.26 32.76
N GLN A 118 7.27 -12.47 32.04
CA GLN A 118 7.44 -12.24 30.61
C GLN A 118 8.26 -10.98 30.29
N GLU A 119 8.85 -10.32 31.27
CA GLU A 119 9.65 -9.10 31.12
C GLU A 119 8.85 -7.91 30.55
N ILE A 120 7.52 -7.94 30.69
CA ILE A 120 6.65 -6.85 30.23
C ILE A 120 6.75 -5.70 31.23
N ASN A 121 7.02 -4.49 30.73
CA ASN A 121 6.97 -3.26 31.52
C ASN A 121 5.53 -2.95 31.94
N ILE A 122 5.34 -2.51 33.17
CA ILE A 122 4.01 -2.27 33.77
C ILE A 122 3.94 -0.83 34.25
N ALA A 123 2.98 -0.08 33.72
CA ALA A 123 2.61 1.23 34.23
C ALA A 123 1.26 1.14 34.95
N ALA A 124 1.03 2.04 35.90
CA ALA A 124 -0.26 2.18 36.55
C ALA A 124 -0.68 3.65 36.54
N GLU A 125 -1.77 3.94 35.83
CA GLU A 125 -2.51 5.18 35.97
C GLU A 125 -3.36 5.10 37.23
N THR A 126 -3.21 6.08 38.11
CA THR A 126 -3.91 6.07 39.39
C THR A 126 -4.07 7.48 39.95
N THR A 127 -5.16 7.68 40.67
CA THR A 127 -5.39 8.87 41.49
C THR A 127 -4.76 8.72 42.87
N LEU A 128 -4.32 7.51 43.22
CA LEU A 128 -3.89 7.07 44.54
C LEU A 128 -4.96 7.18 45.63
N PHE A 129 -6.23 7.40 45.27
CA PHE A 129 -7.34 7.28 46.22
C PHE A 129 -7.75 5.81 46.37
N ALA A 130 -6.88 5.03 47.01
CA ALA A 130 -7.11 3.61 47.29
C ALA A 130 -6.43 3.19 48.60
N PRO A 131 -6.82 2.05 49.21
CA PRO A 131 -6.17 1.55 50.41
C PRO A 131 -4.68 1.27 50.19
N TRP A 132 -3.84 1.77 51.10
CA TRP A 132 -2.39 1.53 51.06
C TRP A 132 -2.03 0.04 51.07
N GLU A 133 -2.84 -0.81 51.71
CA GLU A 133 -2.62 -2.27 51.71
C GLU A 133 -2.53 -2.83 50.28
N THR A 134 -3.38 -2.36 49.36
CA THR A 134 -3.33 -2.78 47.96
C THR A 134 -2.14 -2.14 47.25
N ILE A 135 -1.98 -0.82 47.36
CA ILE A 135 -0.90 -0.05 46.70
C ILE A 135 0.47 -0.63 47.07
N GLY A 136 0.73 -0.81 48.36
CA GLY A 136 2.01 -1.34 48.87
C GLY A 136 2.30 -2.78 48.42
N LYS A 137 1.27 -3.62 48.26
CA LYS A 137 1.43 -5.00 47.74
C LYS A 137 1.79 -5.04 46.26
N VAL A 138 1.25 -4.12 45.45
CA VAL A 138 1.47 -4.12 44.00
C VAL A 138 2.66 -3.27 43.56
N ALA A 139 3.05 -2.26 44.34
CA ALA A 139 4.12 -1.33 44.00
C ALA A 139 5.45 -1.99 43.60
N PRO A 140 5.91 -3.09 44.22
CA PRO A 140 7.13 -3.78 43.78
C PRO A 140 7.09 -4.34 42.35
N TYR A 141 5.92 -4.41 41.72
CA TYR A 141 5.73 -4.92 40.37
C TYR A 141 5.40 -3.82 39.34
N ILE A 142 5.27 -2.56 39.75
CA ILE A 142 4.95 -1.44 38.84
C ILE A 142 6.25 -0.69 38.52
N ASP A 143 6.54 -0.51 37.24
CA ASP A 143 7.75 0.19 36.76
C ASP A 143 7.57 1.70 36.69
N LEU A 144 6.34 2.17 36.52
CA LEU A 144 6.00 3.57 36.40
C LEU A 144 4.59 3.84 36.94
N PHE A 145 4.49 4.73 37.92
CA PHE A 145 3.22 5.29 38.36
C PHE A 145 2.93 6.57 37.58
N LEU A 146 1.83 6.59 36.84
CA LEU A 146 1.28 7.78 36.21
C LEU A 146 0.25 8.37 37.18
N VAL A 147 0.70 9.33 38.00
CA VAL A 147 -0.10 9.88 39.10
C VAL A 147 -0.89 11.09 38.61
N ASP A 148 -2.20 10.92 38.57
CA ASP A 148 -3.15 11.86 38.01
C ASP A 148 -3.61 12.89 39.05
N LEU A 149 -3.02 14.09 39.01
CA LEU A 149 -3.43 15.23 39.81
C LEU A 149 -4.70 15.86 39.24
N LYS A 150 -5.64 16.24 40.12
CA LYS A 150 -6.92 16.84 39.73
C LYS A 150 -6.96 18.34 40.09
N VAL A 151 -6.76 18.65 41.37
CA VAL A 151 -6.57 20.00 41.93
C VAL A 151 -5.61 19.86 43.11
N VAL A 152 -4.64 20.75 43.22
CA VAL A 152 -3.60 20.70 44.26
C VAL A 152 -3.61 22.01 45.04
N GLY A 153 -3.56 21.92 46.38
CA GLY A 153 -3.51 23.09 47.26
C GLY A 153 -4.85 23.82 47.47
N ASP A 154 -5.97 23.28 46.98
CA ASP A 154 -7.33 23.73 47.29
C ASP A 154 -8.26 22.53 47.51
N ASP A 155 -8.36 22.08 48.77
CA ASP A 155 -9.17 20.92 49.13
C ASP A 155 -10.68 21.15 48.96
N LYS A 156 -11.15 22.41 49.04
CA LYS A 156 -12.58 22.72 48.81
C LYS A 156 -12.90 22.59 47.33
N LEU A 157 -12.06 23.13 46.46
CA LEU A 157 -12.20 22.99 45.02
C LEU A 157 -12.06 21.53 44.59
N HIS A 158 -11.04 20.81 45.10
CA HIS A 158 -10.88 19.37 44.85
C HIS A 158 -12.13 18.57 45.23
N LEU A 159 -12.67 18.81 46.44
CA LEU A 159 -13.89 18.15 46.91
C LEU A 159 -15.09 18.45 46.02
N SER A 160 -15.26 19.71 45.58
CA SER A 160 -16.37 20.09 44.71
C SER A 160 -16.30 19.44 43.32
N LEU A 161 -15.10 19.26 42.78
CA LEU A 161 -14.89 18.73 41.42
C LEU A 161 -14.80 17.20 41.36
N THR A 162 -14.43 16.53 42.47
CA THR A 162 -14.19 15.08 42.52
C THR A 162 -15.07 14.32 43.52
N GLN A 163 -15.82 15.02 44.37
CA GLN A 163 -16.62 14.50 45.49
C GLN A 163 -15.83 13.76 46.58
N LYS A 164 -14.50 13.89 46.60
CA LYS A 164 -13.60 13.34 47.63
C LYS A 164 -12.56 14.38 48.04
N ASP A 165 -12.10 14.34 49.29
CA ASP A 165 -10.93 15.12 49.71
C ASP A 165 -9.63 14.52 49.14
N SER A 166 -8.55 15.28 49.14
CA SER A 166 -7.26 14.83 48.61
C SER A 166 -6.28 14.34 49.69
N GLY A 167 -6.72 14.19 50.94
CA GLY A 167 -5.86 13.81 52.08
C GLY A 167 -5.21 12.44 51.90
N LEU A 168 -6.01 11.42 51.57
CA LEU A 168 -5.51 10.07 51.29
C LEU A 168 -4.57 10.02 50.09
N ILE A 169 -4.82 10.84 49.06
CA ILE A 169 -3.99 10.93 47.85
C ILE A 169 -2.59 11.44 48.25
N ARG A 170 -2.52 12.53 49.01
CA ARG A 170 -1.24 13.10 49.49
C ARG A 170 -0.47 12.10 50.35
N GLU A 171 -1.14 11.44 51.30
CA GLU A 171 -0.53 10.42 52.15
C GLU A 171 0.07 9.27 51.32
N ASN A 172 -0.66 8.79 50.32
CA ASN A 172 -0.18 7.72 49.45
C ASN A 172 0.95 8.16 48.50
N ILE A 173 0.96 9.42 48.05
CA ILE A 173 2.09 10.00 47.30
C ILE A 173 3.35 9.97 48.17
N ASP A 174 3.28 10.47 49.40
CA ASP A 174 4.43 10.51 50.32
C ASP A 174 4.99 9.09 50.57
N LYS A 175 4.10 8.11 50.75
CA LYS A 175 4.51 6.71 50.94
C LYS A 175 5.10 6.09 49.68
N LEU A 176 4.61 6.40 48.47
CA LEU A 176 5.21 5.92 47.22
C LEU A 176 6.61 6.52 47.01
N ILE A 177 6.79 7.81 47.29
CA ILE A 177 8.09 8.47 47.24
C ILE A 177 9.04 7.82 48.25
N ALA A 178 8.57 7.54 49.48
CA ALA A 178 9.39 6.93 50.52
C ALA A 178 9.93 5.53 50.18
N ILE A 179 9.20 4.76 49.35
CA ILE A 179 9.67 3.44 48.86
C ILE A 179 10.47 3.53 47.56
N GLY A 180 10.75 4.73 47.05
CA GLY A 180 11.54 4.94 45.83
C GLY A 180 10.80 4.58 44.54
N ALA A 181 9.46 4.66 44.53
CA ALA A 181 8.68 4.38 43.32
C ALA A 181 8.98 5.40 42.21
N ASN A 182 9.06 4.92 40.97
CA ASN A 182 9.19 5.80 39.80
C ASN A 182 7.83 6.43 39.48
N ILE A 183 7.71 7.74 39.67
CA ILE A 183 6.47 8.50 39.53
C ILE A 183 6.62 9.53 38.42
N ARG A 184 5.62 9.58 37.54
CA ARG A 184 5.39 10.71 36.63
C ARG A 184 4.05 11.34 37.00
N PHE A 185 4.09 12.60 37.39
CA PHE A 185 2.88 13.36 37.66
C PHE A 185 2.24 13.81 36.34
N ARG A 186 0.91 13.72 36.29
CA ARG A 186 0.10 14.19 35.17
C ARG A 186 -1.05 15.04 35.66
N MET A 187 -1.52 15.98 34.84
CA MET A 187 -2.71 16.78 35.17
C MET A 187 -3.48 17.12 33.90
N VAL A 188 -4.77 16.75 33.85
CA VAL A 188 -5.67 17.21 32.80
C VAL A 188 -6.05 18.66 33.08
N ILE A 189 -5.80 19.56 32.12
CA ILE A 189 -6.18 20.97 32.22
C ILE A 189 -7.59 21.13 31.66
N VAL A 190 -8.51 21.54 32.53
CA VAL A 190 -9.95 21.68 32.25
C VAL A 190 -10.32 23.16 32.39
N PRO A 191 -10.58 23.85 31.25
CA PRO A 191 -10.96 25.26 31.24
C PRO A 191 -12.06 25.61 32.24
N ARG A 192 -11.86 26.70 33.00
CA ARG A 192 -12.78 27.26 34.01
C ARG A 192 -12.93 26.42 35.29
N HIS A 193 -12.23 25.30 35.41
CA HIS A 193 -12.38 24.37 36.55
C HIS A 193 -11.08 24.23 37.34
N ASN A 194 -9.96 23.90 36.68
CA ASN A 194 -8.66 23.73 37.35
C ASN A 194 -7.49 24.48 36.69
N ASP A 195 -7.77 25.31 35.68
CA ASP A 195 -6.80 26.12 34.92
C ASP A 195 -6.56 27.53 35.50
N GLY A 196 -7.11 27.81 36.68
CA GLY A 196 -6.86 29.04 37.43
C GLY A 196 -5.38 29.17 37.81
N GLU A 197 -4.80 30.36 37.64
CA GLU A 197 -3.36 30.58 37.81
C GLU A 197 -2.84 30.22 39.20
N ASP A 198 -3.56 30.62 40.27
CA ASP A 198 -3.23 30.25 41.65
C ASP A 198 -3.18 28.73 41.85
N ASN A 199 -4.09 27.98 41.20
CA ASN A 199 -4.13 26.52 41.31
C ASN A 199 -2.91 25.88 40.61
N LEU A 200 -2.52 26.40 39.46
CA LEU A 200 -1.35 25.94 38.70
C LEU A 200 -0.04 26.24 39.45
N ILE A 201 0.06 27.42 40.07
CA ILE A 201 1.21 27.79 40.92
C ILE A 201 1.32 26.84 42.11
N ARG A 202 0.21 26.60 42.84
CA ARG A 202 0.20 25.66 43.98
C ARG A 202 0.56 24.23 43.56
N ALA A 203 0.12 23.78 42.40
CA ALA A 203 0.53 22.49 41.86
C ALA A 203 2.04 22.44 41.56
N ALA A 204 2.61 23.51 40.99
CA ALA A 204 4.05 23.61 40.75
C ALA A 204 4.86 23.61 42.06
N GLU A 205 4.41 24.34 43.08
CA GLU A 205 5.02 24.37 44.41
C GLU A 205 4.97 22.99 45.09
N PHE A 206 3.84 22.30 45.00
CA PHE A 206 3.71 20.94 45.50
C PHE A 206 4.70 19.98 44.84
N LEU A 207 4.87 20.04 43.52
CA LEU A 207 5.86 19.19 42.83
C LEU A 207 7.27 19.47 43.32
N LYS A 208 7.65 20.75 43.49
CA LYS A 208 8.95 21.12 44.06
C LYS A 208 9.15 20.60 45.47
N GLU A 209 8.14 20.72 46.34
CA GLU A 209 8.17 20.20 47.71
C GLU A 209 8.46 18.68 47.70
N LYS A 210 7.86 17.96 46.75
CA LYS A 210 8.07 16.52 46.57
C LYS A 210 9.34 16.16 45.80
N GLY A 211 10.13 17.14 45.36
CA GLY A 211 11.40 16.93 44.65
C GLY A 211 11.27 16.61 43.15
N TYR A 212 10.14 16.91 42.52
CA TYR A 212 9.89 16.69 41.09
C TYR A 212 9.97 17.99 40.30
N ALA A 213 10.66 17.93 39.16
CA ALA A 213 10.94 19.09 38.31
C ALA A 213 10.13 19.09 37.00
N SER A 214 9.26 18.11 36.75
CA SER A 214 8.46 18.02 35.52
C SER A 214 7.06 17.50 35.77
N ILE A 215 6.14 17.85 34.87
CA ILE A 215 4.76 17.36 34.85
C ILE A 215 4.26 17.21 33.41
N GLU A 216 3.54 16.13 33.15
CA GLU A 216 2.84 15.94 31.88
C GLU A 216 1.45 16.57 31.96
N LEU A 217 1.17 17.57 31.13
CA LEU A 217 -0.14 18.20 31.06
C LEU A 217 -0.95 17.57 29.93
N LEU A 218 -2.19 17.22 30.23
CA LEU A 218 -3.11 16.59 29.28
C LEU A 218 -4.19 17.60 28.87
N LYS A 219 -4.48 17.65 27.57
CA LYS A 219 -5.56 18.46 27.03
C LYS A 219 -6.91 17.88 27.45
N TYR A 220 -7.89 18.72 27.80
CA TYR A 220 -9.27 18.25 27.94
C TYR A 220 -9.85 17.90 26.56
N HIS A 221 -10.42 16.69 26.44
CA HIS A 221 -11.14 16.25 25.26
C HIS A 221 -12.62 16.05 25.58
N ASN A 222 -13.51 16.53 24.69
CA ASN A 222 -14.96 16.42 24.90
C ASN A 222 -15.53 14.99 24.70
N MET A 223 -14.66 13.99 24.55
CA MET A 223 -15.05 12.59 24.43
C MET A 223 -15.93 12.11 25.58
N TYR A 224 -15.75 12.69 26.78
CA TYR A 224 -16.58 12.48 27.95
C TYR A 224 -18.07 12.70 27.67
N GLU A 225 -18.45 13.85 27.11
CA GLU A 225 -19.85 14.21 26.88
C GLU A 225 -20.50 13.32 25.80
N ASP A 226 -19.76 12.97 24.75
CA ASP A 226 -20.26 12.08 23.70
C ASP A 226 -20.41 10.63 24.18
N LYS A 227 -19.54 10.20 25.08
CA LYS A 227 -19.62 8.88 25.72
C LYS A 227 -20.78 8.82 26.70
N ALA A 228 -21.01 9.88 27.47
CA ALA A 228 -22.15 10.02 28.36
C ALA A 228 -23.49 9.88 27.62
N LYS A 229 -23.64 10.58 26.49
CA LYS A 229 -24.82 10.48 25.62
C LYS A 229 -25.03 9.04 25.12
N ARG A 230 -23.96 8.37 24.68
CA ARG A 230 -24.02 6.98 24.20
C ARG A 230 -24.40 5.98 25.28
N LEU A 231 -23.92 6.19 26.50
CA LEU A 231 -24.19 5.36 27.67
C LEU A 231 -25.48 5.76 28.40
N ASN A 232 -26.19 6.79 27.91
CA ASN A 232 -27.40 7.32 28.52
C ASN A 232 -27.20 7.71 30.00
N LEU A 233 -26.05 8.33 30.31
CA LEU A 233 -25.70 8.79 31.66
C LEU A 233 -26.21 10.22 31.89
N ASP A 234 -26.86 10.44 33.03
CA ASP A 234 -27.31 11.77 33.47
C ASP A 234 -26.17 12.50 34.19
N ILE A 235 -25.40 13.29 33.44
CA ILE A 235 -24.23 14.02 33.96
C ILE A 235 -24.17 15.48 33.43
N PRO A 236 -23.61 16.43 34.20
CA PRO A 236 -23.49 17.82 33.77
C PRO A 236 -22.57 18.00 32.55
N MET A 237 -23.04 18.68 31.51
CA MET A 237 -22.23 19.05 30.34
C MET A 237 -21.36 20.27 30.66
N LEU A 238 -20.06 20.20 30.35
CA LEU A 238 -19.09 21.27 30.59
C LEU A 238 -19.03 22.28 29.44
N ASN A 239 -19.45 21.90 28.23
CA ASN A 239 -19.49 22.74 27.04
C ASN A 239 -18.17 23.50 26.82
N ILE A 240 -17.07 22.77 26.85
CA ILE A 240 -15.71 23.30 26.61
C ILE A 240 -15.34 23.01 25.16
N THR A 241 -14.93 24.03 24.41
CA THR A 241 -14.51 23.85 23.01
C THR A 241 -13.07 23.34 22.90
N ALA A 242 -12.70 22.80 21.73
CA ALA A 242 -11.34 22.36 21.47
C ALA A 242 -10.33 23.53 21.52
N GLU A 243 -10.75 24.72 21.08
CA GLU A 243 -9.94 25.94 21.13
C GLU A 243 -9.73 26.40 22.57
N GLU A 244 -10.77 26.43 23.40
CA GLU A 244 -10.68 26.77 24.83
C GLU A 244 -9.71 25.81 25.55
N SER A 245 -9.83 24.52 25.28
CA SER A 245 -8.97 23.48 25.87
C SER A 245 -7.50 23.65 25.48
N LEU A 246 -7.21 23.91 24.20
CA LEU A 246 -5.85 24.15 23.73
C LEU A 246 -5.25 25.43 24.32
N ALA A 247 -6.04 26.50 24.42
CA ALA A 247 -5.60 27.76 25.01
C ALA A 247 -5.24 27.60 26.50
N ALA A 248 -6.09 26.91 27.26
CA ALA A 248 -5.83 26.63 28.68
C ALA A 248 -4.59 25.75 28.88
N LEU A 249 -4.40 24.72 28.06
CA LEU A 249 -3.20 23.87 28.10
C LEU A 249 -1.92 24.68 27.87
N LYS A 250 -1.89 25.53 26.82
CA LYS A 250 -0.72 26.37 26.51
C LYS A 250 -0.41 27.33 27.66
N LYS A 251 -1.44 27.99 28.21
CA LYS A 251 -1.31 28.86 29.39
C LYS A 251 -0.73 28.08 30.58
N ALA A 252 -1.25 26.88 30.85
CA ALA A 252 -0.76 26.07 31.97
C ALA A 252 0.72 25.70 31.81
N ILE A 253 1.15 25.29 30.61
CA ILE A 253 2.56 25.02 30.31
C ILE A 253 3.44 26.23 30.63
N GLU A 254 3.04 27.42 30.20
CA GLU A 254 3.76 28.67 30.48
C GLU A 254 3.85 28.95 31.99
N VAL A 255 2.75 28.81 32.73
CA VAL A 255 2.71 29.05 34.19
C VAL A 255 3.62 28.06 34.93
N PHE A 256 3.57 26.76 34.63
CA PHE A 256 4.46 25.78 35.26
C PHE A 256 5.94 26.08 34.94
N LYS A 257 6.27 26.41 33.68
CA LYS A 257 7.64 26.78 33.28
C LYS A 257 8.16 28.03 33.96
N ALA A 258 7.33 29.07 34.05
CA ALA A 258 7.65 30.30 34.80
C ALA A 258 7.91 29.99 36.28
N ASN A 259 7.28 28.94 36.81
CA ASN A 259 7.49 28.46 38.16
C ASN A 259 8.50 27.31 38.24
N GLY A 260 9.41 27.14 37.26
CA GLY A 260 10.54 26.21 37.37
C GLY A 260 10.18 24.72 37.32
N ILE A 261 9.01 24.37 36.79
CA ILE A 261 8.62 23.00 36.45
C ILE A 261 8.59 22.86 34.93
N ASP A 262 9.27 21.85 34.39
CA ASP A 262 9.20 21.50 32.98
C ASP A 262 7.85 20.82 32.66
N ALA A 263 6.86 21.63 32.33
CA ALA A 263 5.57 21.16 31.85
C ALA A 263 5.60 20.92 30.34
N TYR A 264 5.10 19.76 29.91
CA TYR A 264 5.04 19.38 28.51
C TYR A 264 3.74 18.63 28.19
N ASN A 265 3.41 18.56 26.90
CA ASN A 265 2.36 17.73 26.36
C ASN A 265 2.88 17.13 25.05
N ASP A 266 2.78 15.80 24.89
CA ASP A 266 3.36 15.11 23.74
C ASP A 266 2.61 15.40 22.43
N ASP A 267 1.32 15.74 22.47
CA ASP A 267 0.49 15.99 21.28
C ASP A 267 0.80 17.30 20.55
N ILE A 268 1.39 18.29 21.24
CA ILE A 268 1.72 19.60 20.67
C ILE A 268 3.22 19.77 20.36
N ARG A 269 4.02 18.73 20.57
CA ARG A 269 5.47 18.79 20.33
C ARG A 269 5.75 18.56 18.84
N GLU A 270 6.21 19.59 18.14
CA GLU A 270 6.62 19.48 16.74
C GLU A 270 7.81 18.52 16.62
N ALA A 271 7.63 17.38 15.96
CA ALA A 271 8.68 16.38 15.77
C ALA A 271 8.96 16.06 14.30
N VAL A 272 8.29 16.71 13.35
CA VAL A 272 8.48 16.39 11.94
C VAL A 272 9.61 17.23 11.36
N LYS A 273 10.79 16.61 11.27
CA LYS A 273 11.91 17.17 10.50
C LYS A 273 11.55 17.12 9.01
N LYS A 274 11.49 18.30 8.38
CA LYS A 274 11.26 18.44 6.93
C LYS A 274 12.57 18.61 6.19
N ALA A 275 12.62 18.10 4.96
CA ALA A 275 13.74 18.31 4.07
C ALA A 275 13.75 19.76 3.54
N GLU A 276 14.93 20.37 3.46
CA GLU A 276 15.11 21.65 2.79
C GLU A 276 15.47 21.44 1.32
N PHE A 277 14.77 22.16 0.44
CA PHE A 277 14.98 22.13 -1.00
C PHE A 277 15.41 23.50 -1.53
N THR A 278 16.28 23.50 -2.53
CA THR A 278 16.70 24.71 -3.24
C THR A 278 15.50 25.36 -3.95
N ASP A 279 15.60 26.66 -4.22
CA ASP A 279 14.53 27.37 -4.93
C ASP A 279 14.34 26.84 -6.35
N ARG A 280 15.40 26.31 -6.98
CA ARG A 280 15.34 25.66 -8.30
C ARG A 280 14.41 24.44 -8.28
N VAL A 281 14.59 23.55 -7.30
CA VAL A 281 13.73 22.36 -7.13
C VAL A 281 12.26 22.76 -6.94
N LYS A 282 12.00 23.77 -6.10
CA LYS A 282 10.64 24.28 -5.86
C LYS A 282 10.02 24.87 -7.13
N ARG A 283 10.76 25.68 -7.90
CA ARG A 283 10.28 26.25 -9.18
C ARG A 283 9.94 25.15 -10.18
N ILE A 284 10.83 24.19 -10.38
CA ILE A 284 10.61 23.07 -11.31
C ILE A 284 9.42 22.21 -10.90
N GLN A 285 9.25 21.92 -9.60
CA GLN A 285 8.08 21.21 -9.09
C GLN A 285 6.78 21.98 -9.39
N ASN A 286 6.77 23.29 -9.16
CA ASN A 286 5.62 24.14 -9.47
C ASN A 286 5.31 24.16 -10.97
N ASP A 287 6.33 24.31 -11.83
CA ASP A 287 6.16 24.29 -13.29
C ASP A 287 5.53 22.99 -13.78
N ILE A 288 5.94 21.84 -13.23
CA ILE A 288 5.35 20.52 -13.52
C ILE A 288 3.90 20.45 -13.04
N ARG A 289 3.62 20.90 -11.81
CA ARG A 289 2.29 20.90 -11.21
C ARG A 289 1.32 21.85 -11.92
N GLU A 290 1.81 22.93 -12.51
CA GLU A 290 1.01 23.96 -13.17
C GLU A 290 0.88 23.77 -14.70
N ALA A 291 1.72 22.95 -15.32
CA ALA A 291 1.64 22.63 -16.76
C ALA A 291 0.29 22.00 -17.19
N GLY A 292 -0.48 21.48 -16.23
CA GLY A 292 -1.71 20.72 -16.49
C GLY A 292 -1.40 19.29 -16.93
N ARG A 293 -2.40 18.62 -17.53
CA ARG A 293 -2.28 17.26 -18.06
C ARG A 293 -2.58 17.30 -19.54
N ALA A 294 -1.70 16.76 -20.39
CA ALA A 294 -1.88 16.78 -21.84
C ALA A 294 -1.78 15.40 -22.47
N LEU A 295 -2.33 15.27 -23.67
CA LEU A 295 -2.02 14.17 -24.59
C LEU A 295 -0.99 14.66 -25.60
N CYS A 296 0.04 13.87 -25.89
CA CYS A 296 0.98 14.14 -26.98
C CYS A 296 0.91 13.03 -28.04
N VAL A 297 0.69 13.40 -29.30
CA VAL A 297 0.63 12.44 -30.43
C VAL A 297 1.86 12.51 -31.34
N GLU A 298 2.88 13.31 -30.99
CA GLU A 298 4.07 13.52 -31.82
C GLU A 298 4.79 12.21 -32.12
N VAL A 299 5.09 11.43 -31.07
CA VAL A 299 5.79 10.15 -31.20
C VAL A 299 4.98 9.19 -32.07
N SER A 300 3.68 9.05 -31.82
CA SER A 300 2.79 8.22 -32.64
C SER A 300 2.72 8.66 -34.11
N ASN A 301 2.78 9.97 -34.37
CA ASN A 301 2.87 10.51 -35.72
C ASN A 301 4.18 10.11 -36.40
N LEU A 302 5.32 10.25 -35.70
CA LEU A 302 6.64 9.87 -36.21
C LEU A 302 6.72 8.36 -36.50
N LYS A 303 6.23 7.54 -35.58
CA LYS A 303 6.13 6.08 -35.74
C LYS A 303 5.28 5.74 -36.97
N THR A 304 4.10 6.35 -37.10
CA THR A 304 3.22 6.17 -38.26
C THR A 304 3.88 6.58 -39.58
N ASP A 305 4.58 7.72 -39.60
CA ASP A 305 5.27 8.20 -40.81
C ASP A 305 6.41 7.26 -41.22
N TYR A 306 7.17 6.76 -40.26
CA TYR A 306 8.22 5.78 -40.53
C TYR A 306 7.64 4.52 -41.19
N TYR A 307 6.61 3.91 -40.61
CA TYR A 307 6.02 2.68 -41.17
C TYR A 307 5.32 2.91 -42.51
N LYS A 308 4.67 4.07 -42.73
CA LYS A 308 4.07 4.40 -44.03
C LYS A 308 5.11 4.52 -45.15
N ARG A 309 6.31 5.00 -44.83
CA ARG A 309 7.41 5.17 -45.81
C ARG A 309 8.19 3.88 -46.04
N ASN A 310 8.37 3.06 -45.00
CA ASN A 310 9.31 1.94 -45.02
C ASN A 310 8.64 0.55 -45.06
N GLY A 311 7.32 0.45 -44.95
CA GLY A 311 6.61 -0.84 -44.93
C GLY A 311 6.89 -1.64 -43.66
N PHE A 312 6.76 -2.97 -43.72
CA PHE A 312 7.02 -3.92 -42.63
C PHE A 312 7.90 -5.12 -43.07
N ASP A 313 8.58 -5.02 -44.22
CA ASP A 313 9.25 -6.16 -44.87
C ASP A 313 10.62 -6.49 -44.27
N LYS A 314 11.22 -5.55 -43.53
CA LYS A 314 12.50 -5.75 -42.85
C LYS A 314 12.35 -6.70 -41.66
N PRO A 315 13.44 -7.41 -41.26
CA PRO A 315 13.46 -8.18 -40.02
C PRO A 315 13.02 -7.33 -38.82
N VAL A 316 12.19 -7.91 -37.96
CA VAL A 316 11.47 -7.15 -36.91
C VAL A 316 12.42 -6.41 -35.98
N ALA A 317 13.50 -7.03 -35.52
CA ALA A 317 14.48 -6.37 -34.66
C ALA A 317 15.13 -5.14 -35.31
N ILE A 318 15.60 -5.26 -36.56
CA ILE A 318 16.18 -4.13 -37.31
C ILE A 318 15.14 -3.03 -37.50
N HIS A 319 13.94 -3.42 -37.94
CA HIS A 319 12.89 -2.47 -38.28
C HIS A 319 12.39 -1.68 -37.07
N ARG A 320 12.25 -2.34 -35.91
CA ARG A 320 11.88 -1.72 -34.63
C ARG A 320 12.96 -0.75 -34.13
N ALA A 321 14.23 -1.12 -34.28
CA ALA A 321 15.37 -0.29 -33.92
C ALA A 321 15.50 0.95 -34.83
N GLU A 322 15.39 0.79 -36.15
CA GLU A 322 15.38 1.91 -37.10
C GLU A 322 14.21 2.87 -36.84
N ARG A 323 13.03 2.34 -36.47
CA ARG A 323 11.87 3.13 -36.06
C ARG A 323 12.15 3.94 -34.79
N LEU A 324 12.77 3.32 -33.79
CA LEU A 324 13.20 4.03 -32.58
C LEU A 324 14.21 5.13 -32.91
N LYS A 325 15.22 4.81 -33.74
CA LYS A 325 16.20 5.78 -34.25
C LYS A 325 15.54 6.96 -34.94
N TYR A 326 14.57 6.70 -35.81
CA TYR A 326 13.81 7.76 -36.47
C TYR A 326 13.06 8.64 -35.47
N VAL A 327 12.40 8.06 -34.46
CA VAL A 327 11.72 8.83 -33.40
C VAL A 327 12.71 9.67 -32.61
N LEU A 328 13.80 9.08 -32.11
CA LEU A 328 14.78 9.77 -31.28
C LEU A 328 15.52 10.89 -32.05
N ASN A 329 15.69 10.75 -33.36
CA ASN A 329 16.34 11.78 -34.18
C ASN A 329 15.40 12.91 -34.61
N ASN A 330 14.09 12.68 -34.63
CA ASN A 330 13.12 13.63 -35.18
C ASN A 330 12.15 14.21 -34.15
N LYS A 331 12.01 13.61 -32.96
CA LYS A 331 11.16 14.19 -31.91
C LYS A 331 11.65 15.58 -31.50
N THR A 332 10.73 16.44 -31.12
CA THR A 332 11.05 17.74 -30.53
C THR A 332 11.82 17.54 -29.24
N ILE A 333 12.99 18.18 -29.14
CA ILE A 333 13.79 18.26 -27.93
C ILE A 333 13.71 19.67 -27.34
N LYS A 334 13.67 19.76 -26.02
CA LYS A 334 13.56 21.02 -25.26
C LYS A 334 14.42 20.97 -24.01
N VAL A 335 14.99 22.11 -23.65
CA VAL A 335 15.56 22.37 -22.34
C VAL A 335 14.69 23.44 -21.71
N TYR A 336 14.02 23.10 -20.63
CA TYR A 336 13.18 24.05 -19.91
C TYR A 336 14.04 24.97 -19.02
N PRO A 337 13.51 26.13 -18.58
CA PRO A 337 14.20 26.98 -17.62
C PRO A 337 14.67 26.19 -16.40
N ASP A 338 15.77 26.64 -15.78
CA ASP A 338 16.36 26.06 -14.57
C ASP A 338 16.88 24.60 -14.66
N GLU A 339 16.65 23.86 -15.75
CA GLU A 339 17.04 22.44 -15.82
C GLU A 339 18.55 22.23 -15.78
N LEU A 340 19.01 21.33 -14.90
CA LEU A 340 20.36 20.79 -14.87
C LEU A 340 20.49 19.40 -15.51
N LEU A 341 19.37 18.68 -15.56
CA LEU A 341 19.20 17.37 -16.20
C LEU A 341 18.22 17.53 -17.36
N VAL A 342 18.68 17.25 -18.58
CA VAL A 342 17.93 17.49 -19.82
C VAL A 342 17.40 16.20 -20.43
N GLY A 343 16.33 16.34 -21.22
CA GLY A 343 15.60 15.20 -21.76
C GLY A 343 14.10 15.37 -21.53
N ASN A 344 13.31 15.62 -22.57
CA ASN A 344 11.84 15.63 -22.46
C ASN A 344 11.24 14.35 -23.06
N PHE A 345 10.33 13.71 -22.30
CA PHE A 345 9.58 12.53 -22.77
C PHE A 345 8.70 12.87 -23.99
N THR A 346 7.98 13.99 -23.93
CA THR A 346 7.06 14.43 -24.99
C THR A 346 7.31 15.89 -25.39
N ALA A 347 6.75 16.36 -26.51
CA ALA A 347 6.83 17.78 -26.89
C ALA A 347 6.16 18.77 -25.89
N LYS A 348 5.44 18.26 -24.89
CA LYS A 348 4.77 19.03 -23.83
C LYS A 348 5.41 18.69 -22.47
N ARG A 349 5.30 19.61 -21.50
CA ARG A 349 5.95 19.47 -20.18
C ARG A 349 5.42 18.28 -19.38
N VAL A 350 4.10 18.13 -19.27
CA VAL A 350 3.47 16.96 -18.63
C VAL A 350 2.45 16.36 -19.58
N ALA A 351 2.75 15.20 -20.14
CA ALA A 351 1.82 14.55 -21.07
C ALA A 351 1.99 13.04 -21.17
N GLY A 352 0.89 12.37 -21.49
CA GLY A 352 0.90 10.96 -21.88
C GLY A 352 0.95 10.76 -23.38
N GLN A 353 1.42 9.58 -23.77
CA GLN A 353 1.56 9.18 -25.17
C GLN A 353 0.35 8.37 -25.65
N VAL A 354 0.17 8.27 -26.96
CA VAL A 354 -0.73 7.29 -27.56
C VAL A 354 0.08 6.03 -27.88
N TRP A 355 -0.44 4.86 -27.50
CA TRP A 355 0.19 3.57 -27.76
C TRP A 355 -0.39 2.91 -29.02
N GLU A 356 -0.21 3.56 -30.16
CA GLU A 356 -0.95 3.28 -31.39
C GLU A 356 -0.78 1.84 -31.92
N GLU A 357 0.37 1.23 -31.64
CA GLU A 357 0.68 -0.15 -32.05
C GLU A 357 -0.05 -1.20 -31.20
N HIS A 358 -0.63 -0.79 -30.07
CA HIS A 358 -1.25 -1.64 -29.06
C HIS A 358 -2.71 -1.19 -28.79
N TYR A 359 -3.08 -0.92 -27.53
CA TYR A 359 -4.41 -0.42 -27.14
C TYR A 359 -4.70 1.02 -27.56
N GLY A 360 -3.73 1.78 -28.07
CA GLY A 360 -3.93 3.16 -28.51
C GLY A 360 -4.98 3.32 -29.60
N VAL A 361 -5.30 2.28 -30.37
CA VAL A 361 -6.45 2.31 -31.32
C VAL A 361 -7.80 2.53 -30.63
N LEU A 362 -7.93 2.14 -29.35
CA LEU A 362 -9.15 2.33 -28.56
C LEU A 362 -9.38 3.80 -28.18
N TYR A 363 -8.40 4.68 -28.35
CA TYR A 363 -8.57 6.11 -28.12
C TYR A 363 -9.63 6.71 -29.04
N ALA A 364 -9.93 6.08 -30.19
CA ALA A 364 -11.04 6.48 -31.05
C ALA A 364 -12.38 6.58 -30.30
N LEU A 365 -12.57 5.76 -29.25
CA LEU A 365 -13.79 5.71 -28.44
C LEU A 365 -13.99 6.92 -27.53
N PHE A 366 -12.93 7.67 -27.17
CA PHE A 366 -13.01 8.75 -26.18
C PHE A 366 -12.22 10.02 -26.51
N LEU A 367 -11.32 10.01 -27.50
CA LEU A 367 -10.45 11.16 -27.79
C LEU A 367 -11.23 12.44 -28.12
N HIS A 368 -12.40 12.32 -28.77
CA HIS A 368 -13.29 13.45 -29.05
C HIS A 368 -13.72 14.19 -27.77
N LYS A 369 -13.84 13.50 -26.63
CA LYS A 369 -14.27 14.05 -25.33
C LYS A 369 -13.13 14.22 -24.31
N ILE A 370 -11.88 13.96 -24.67
CA ILE A 370 -10.73 13.93 -23.74
C ILE A 370 -10.53 15.22 -22.91
N HIS A 371 -10.89 16.37 -23.49
CA HIS A 371 -10.79 17.70 -22.88
C HIS A 371 -11.84 17.99 -21.79
N ARG A 372 -12.85 17.13 -21.65
CA ARG A 372 -13.95 17.27 -20.68
C ARG A 372 -14.26 15.98 -19.93
N GLN A 373 -13.38 14.97 -20.06
CA GLN A 373 -13.59 13.69 -19.40
C GLN A 373 -13.30 13.81 -17.90
N THR A 374 -13.93 12.93 -17.12
CA THR A 374 -13.79 12.85 -15.65
C THR A 374 -13.14 11.51 -15.26
N PRO A 375 -12.35 11.45 -14.18
CA PRO A 375 -12.07 12.53 -13.23
C PRO A 375 -11.05 13.57 -13.72
N VAL A 376 -10.20 13.21 -14.69
CA VAL A 376 -9.13 14.09 -15.20
C VAL A 376 -9.32 14.38 -16.68
N SER A 377 -9.36 15.66 -17.04
CA SER A 377 -9.35 16.13 -18.43
C SER A 377 -7.92 16.32 -18.96
N PHE A 378 -7.70 16.02 -20.25
CA PHE A 378 -6.41 16.25 -20.89
C PHE A 378 -6.48 17.33 -21.98
N GLN A 379 -5.48 18.20 -21.99
CA GLN A 379 -5.24 19.16 -23.05
C GLN A 379 -4.83 18.44 -24.35
N CYS A 380 -5.63 18.63 -25.40
CA CYS A 380 -5.39 18.04 -26.72
C CYS A 380 -5.91 18.98 -27.80
N SER A 381 -5.00 19.47 -28.66
CA SER A 381 -5.32 20.46 -29.69
C SER A 381 -6.15 19.85 -30.83
N ALA A 382 -6.85 20.71 -31.59
CA ALA A 382 -7.63 20.27 -32.76
C ALA A 382 -6.75 19.57 -33.82
N LYS A 383 -5.50 20.03 -33.98
CA LYS A 383 -4.51 19.40 -34.86
C LYS A 383 -4.19 17.97 -34.41
N GLU A 384 -3.92 17.76 -33.13
CA GLU A 384 -3.59 16.43 -32.60
C GLU A 384 -4.77 15.45 -32.72
N LYS A 385 -6.00 15.91 -32.46
CA LYS A 385 -7.21 15.10 -32.69
C LYS A 385 -7.35 14.72 -34.16
N ARG A 386 -7.19 15.69 -35.07
CA ARG A 386 -7.27 15.44 -36.52
C ARG A 386 -6.19 14.45 -36.96
N ASP A 387 -4.95 14.65 -36.54
CA ASP A 387 -3.85 13.75 -36.89
C ASP A 387 -4.11 12.34 -36.35
N PHE A 388 -4.66 12.19 -35.14
CA PHE A 388 -5.09 10.89 -34.64
C PHE A 388 -6.15 10.24 -35.55
N TYR A 389 -7.28 10.91 -35.79
CA TYR A 389 -8.42 10.31 -36.49
C TYR A 389 -8.17 10.05 -37.98
N PHE A 390 -7.39 10.90 -38.65
CA PHE A 390 -7.19 10.82 -40.11
C PHE A 390 -5.85 10.22 -40.53
N LYS A 391 -4.84 10.20 -39.65
CA LYS A 391 -3.50 9.70 -40.00
C LYS A 391 -3.09 8.46 -39.20
N ILE A 392 -3.22 8.49 -37.87
CA ILE A 392 -2.74 7.43 -36.97
C ILE A 392 -3.75 6.27 -36.94
N PHE A 393 -4.98 6.53 -36.50
CA PHE A 393 -6.00 5.50 -36.29
C PHE A 393 -6.28 4.63 -37.54
N PRO A 394 -6.50 5.19 -38.75
CA PRO A 394 -6.81 4.37 -39.93
C PRO A 394 -5.67 3.43 -40.34
N PHE A 395 -4.42 3.84 -40.08
CA PHE A 395 -3.23 3.02 -40.33
C PHE A 395 -3.16 1.88 -39.30
N TRP A 396 -3.15 2.22 -38.01
CA TRP A 396 -2.97 1.25 -36.94
C TRP A 396 -4.15 0.34 -36.68
N LEU A 397 -5.36 0.69 -37.14
CA LEU A 397 -6.50 -0.23 -37.14
C LEU A 397 -6.19 -1.56 -37.86
N LYS A 398 -5.30 -1.53 -38.87
CA LYS A 398 -4.89 -2.72 -39.62
C LYS A 398 -3.62 -3.40 -39.07
N HIS A 399 -2.79 -2.67 -38.33
CA HIS A 399 -1.45 -3.12 -37.93
C HIS A 399 -1.24 -3.31 -36.42
N SER A 400 -2.19 -2.88 -35.59
CA SER A 400 -2.12 -2.99 -34.12
C SER A 400 -2.14 -4.43 -33.61
N LEU A 401 -1.64 -4.61 -32.39
CA LEU A 401 -1.69 -5.88 -31.66
C LEU A 401 -3.13 -6.39 -31.53
N VAL A 402 -4.09 -5.50 -31.23
CA VAL A 402 -5.53 -5.84 -31.15
C VAL A 402 -6.01 -6.56 -32.41
N ARG A 403 -5.64 -6.04 -33.59
CA ARG A 403 -6.01 -6.64 -34.88
C ARG A 403 -5.28 -7.96 -35.14
N LYS A 404 -4.00 -8.05 -34.77
CA LYS A 404 -3.15 -9.24 -34.96
C LYS A 404 -3.60 -10.42 -34.10
N VAL A 405 -3.94 -10.17 -32.83
CA VAL A 405 -4.47 -11.17 -31.89
C VAL A 405 -5.89 -11.58 -32.30
N HIS A 406 -6.76 -10.62 -32.63
CA HIS A 406 -8.16 -10.88 -32.98
C HIS A 406 -8.39 -10.87 -34.49
N LYS A 407 -7.99 -11.97 -35.15
CA LYS A 407 -8.11 -12.11 -36.61
C LYS A 407 -9.56 -12.18 -37.08
N ARG A 408 -10.46 -12.78 -36.28
CA ARG A 408 -11.89 -12.95 -36.57
C ARG A 408 -12.74 -12.01 -35.71
N LEU A 409 -13.85 -11.53 -36.28
CA LEU A 409 -14.79 -10.64 -35.58
C LEU A 409 -15.34 -11.24 -34.28
N LYS A 410 -15.56 -12.57 -34.25
CA LYS A 410 -16.05 -13.26 -33.05
C LYS A 410 -15.07 -13.19 -31.87
N ASP A 411 -13.76 -13.22 -32.14
CA ASP A 411 -12.73 -13.20 -31.12
C ASP A 411 -12.60 -11.78 -30.54
N PHE A 412 -12.65 -10.77 -31.41
CA PHE A 412 -12.71 -9.37 -31.00
C PHE A 412 -13.96 -9.07 -30.15
N ARG A 413 -15.14 -9.58 -30.56
CA ARG A 413 -16.39 -9.42 -29.81
C ARG A 413 -16.33 -10.10 -28.43
N GLN A 414 -15.65 -11.24 -28.31
CA GLN A 414 -15.41 -11.90 -27.02
C GLN A 414 -14.57 -11.02 -26.08
N THR A 415 -13.47 -10.44 -26.55
CA THR A 415 -12.65 -9.50 -25.77
C THR A 415 -13.43 -8.27 -25.35
N LEU A 416 -14.24 -7.71 -26.25
CA LEU A 416 -15.09 -6.55 -25.95
C LEU A 416 -16.12 -6.90 -24.87
N ALA A 417 -16.78 -8.05 -24.96
CA ALA A 417 -17.74 -8.50 -23.95
C ALA A 417 -17.09 -8.69 -22.56
N ARG A 418 -15.89 -9.29 -22.50
CA ARG A 418 -15.09 -9.39 -21.26
C ARG A 418 -14.73 -8.02 -20.69
N SER A 419 -14.29 -7.11 -21.56
CA SER A 419 -13.92 -5.73 -21.16
C SER A 419 -15.11 -4.89 -20.72
N CYS A 420 -16.33 -5.18 -21.22
CA CYS A 420 -17.54 -4.54 -20.71
C CYS A 420 -17.95 -5.10 -19.34
N GLU A 421 -17.74 -6.40 -19.14
CA GLU A 421 -18.15 -7.07 -17.91
C GLU A 421 -17.15 -6.89 -16.76
N MET A 422 -15.84 -6.95 -16.99
CA MET A 422 -14.80 -6.78 -15.96
C MET A 422 -15.16 -7.44 -14.61
N VAL A 423 -15.31 -8.76 -14.61
CA VAL A 423 -15.73 -9.48 -13.39
C VAL A 423 -14.90 -10.73 -13.09
N ALA A 424 -14.49 -11.49 -14.11
CA ALA A 424 -13.78 -12.76 -13.93
C ALA A 424 -12.26 -12.64 -14.04
N GLY A 425 -11.77 -11.70 -14.84
CA GLY A 425 -10.35 -11.46 -15.07
C GLY A 425 -10.13 -10.42 -16.17
N PHE A 426 -8.86 -10.03 -16.36
CA PHE A 426 -8.44 -9.08 -17.38
C PHE A 426 -6.98 -9.35 -17.79
N ASN A 427 -6.65 -9.18 -19.08
CA ASN A 427 -5.29 -9.34 -19.62
C ASN A 427 -4.68 -7.96 -19.93
N ASN A 428 -3.63 -7.59 -19.22
CA ASN A 428 -2.96 -6.29 -19.32
C ASN A 428 -2.04 -6.20 -20.55
N ASN A 429 -1.44 -7.32 -20.96
CA ASN A 429 -0.42 -7.37 -22.02
C ASN A 429 -0.88 -7.01 -23.43
N MET A 430 -2.18 -6.78 -23.61
CA MET A 430 -2.66 -6.13 -24.82
C MET A 430 -2.17 -4.68 -24.98
N ALA A 431 -1.70 -4.05 -23.89
CA ALA A 431 -1.02 -2.75 -23.93
C ALA A 431 0.46 -2.87 -24.38
N ALA A 432 1.18 -3.87 -23.89
CA ALA A 432 2.49 -4.40 -24.33
C ALA A 432 3.01 -5.32 -23.20
N ILE A 433 4.20 -5.92 -23.34
CA ILE A 433 4.94 -6.47 -22.19
C ILE A 433 5.89 -5.38 -21.69
N ALA A 434 5.65 -4.85 -20.49
CA ALA A 434 6.55 -3.94 -19.80
C ALA A 434 7.01 -4.60 -18.49
N HIS A 435 7.03 -3.88 -17.36
CA HIS A 435 7.31 -4.46 -16.05
C HIS A 435 8.66 -5.18 -15.96
N PHE A 436 9.74 -4.39 -15.94
CA PHE A 436 11.10 -4.87 -15.75
C PHE A 436 11.98 -3.81 -15.07
N ILE A 437 13.15 -4.24 -14.58
CA ILE A 437 14.18 -3.35 -14.02
C ILE A 437 15.22 -3.02 -15.08
N VAL A 438 15.54 -1.74 -15.21
CA VAL A 438 16.57 -1.23 -16.10
C VAL A 438 17.95 -1.50 -15.50
N ASN A 439 18.81 -2.20 -16.24
CA ASN A 439 20.21 -2.40 -15.85
C ASN A 439 21.04 -1.15 -16.20
N PHE A 440 20.95 -0.11 -15.36
CA PHE A 440 21.72 1.12 -15.56
C PHE A 440 23.22 0.90 -15.42
N GLU A 441 23.68 0.02 -14.54
CA GLU A 441 25.11 -0.24 -14.32
C GLU A 441 25.82 -0.59 -15.63
N ARG A 442 25.22 -1.46 -16.47
CA ARG A 442 25.78 -1.78 -17.81
C ARG A 442 25.98 -0.53 -18.66
N LEU A 443 25.01 0.38 -18.71
CA LEU A 443 25.15 1.60 -19.50
C LEU A 443 26.19 2.55 -18.88
N LEU A 444 26.19 2.69 -17.56
CA LEU A 444 27.09 3.61 -16.87
C LEU A 444 28.56 3.18 -16.98
N GLU A 445 28.83 1.87 -16.92
CA GLU A 445 30.18 1.30 -16.99
C GLU A 445 30.74 1.22 -18.42
N LEU A 446 29.90 0.93 -19.41
CA LEU A 446 30.34 0.66 -20.79
C LEU A 446 30.06 1.82 -21.76
N GLY A 447 29.05 2.64 -21.48
CA GLY A 447 28.43 3.49 -22.49
C GLY A 447 27.79 2.68 -23.63
N THR A 448 27.06 3.33 -24.53
CA THR A 448 26.52 2.64 -25.71
C THR A 448 27.64 2.09 -26.60
N GLU A 449 28.80 2.77 -26.67
CA GLU A 449 29.95 2.33 -27.47
C GLU A 449 30.51 0.98 -26.98
N GLY A 450 30.71 0.82 -25.66
CA GLY A 450 31.17 -0.44 -25.09
C GLY A 450 30.14 -1.56 -25.24
N MET A 451 28.84 -1.25 -25.09
CA MET A 451 27.76 -2.21 -25.34
C MET A 451 27.70 -2.62 -26.82
N ILE A 452 27.93 -1.70 -27.77
CA ILE A 452 28.01 -2.02 -29.22
C ILE A 452 29.20 -2.95 -29.49
N ALA A 453 30.36 -2.71 -28.85
CA ALA A 453 31.51 -3.58 -28.97
C ALA A 453 31.20 -5.01 -28.49
N GLU A 454 30.56 -5.15 -27.32
CA GLU A 454 30.11 -6.45 -26.78
C GLU A 454 29.15 -7.16 -27.75
N VAL A 455 28.20 -6.44 -28.35
CA VAL A 455 27.28 -7.01 -29.34
C VAL A 455 28.01 -7.47 -30.60
N LYS A 456 28.96 -6.67 -31.11
CA LYS A 456 29.79 -7.04 -32.28
C LYS A 456 30.64 -8.27 -32.00
N GLU A 457 31.22 -8.38 -30.81
CA GLU A 457 31.94 -9.59 -30.39
C GLU A 457 31.02 -10.82 -30.35
N ALA A 458 29.81 -10.67 -29.80
CA ALA A 458 28.81 -11.74 -29.77
C ALA A 458 28.35 -12.16 -31.17
N MET A 459 28.24 -11.22 -32.13
CA MET A 459 27.96 -11.54 -33.53
C MET A 459 29.01 -12.47 -34.13
N VAL A 460 30.29 -12.17 -33.89
CA VAL A 460 31.42 -12.98 -34.40
C VAL A 460 31.50 -14.32 -33.68
N LYS A 461 31.33 -14.32 -32.36
CA LYS A 461 31.42 -15.52 -31.52
C LYS A 461 30.28 -16.51 -31.74
N TYR A 462 29.09 -16.02 -32.08
CA TYR A 462 27.87 -16.81 -32.25
C TYR A 462 27.24 -16.58 -33.64
N PRO A 463 27.91 -16.99 -34.73
CA PRO A 463 27.41 -16.76 -36.10
C PRO A 463 26.08 -17.47 -36.38
N GLN A 464 25.78 -18.55 -35.66
CA GLN A 464 24.53 -19.32 -35.76
C GLN A 464 23.31 -18.63 -35.11
N ASN A 465 23.52 -17.63 -34.26
CA ASN A 465 22.43 -16.90 -33.62
C ASN A 465 21.77 -15.92 -34.60
N ASN A 466 20.66 -15.30 -34.21
CA ASN A 466 19.95 -14.33 -35.05
C ASN A 466 20.79 -13.07 -35.27
N GLN A 467 21.42 -12.96 -36.45
CA GLN A 467 22.26 -11.82 -36.79
C GLN A 467 21.47 -10.50 -36.94
N ASP A 468 20.20 -10.58 -37.29
CA ASP A 468 19.35 -9.38 -37.42
C ASP A 468 18.94 -8.81 -36.06
N PHE A 469 18.86 -9.66 -35.03
CA PHE A 469 18.72 -9.21 -33.64
C PHE A 469 19.92 -8.34 -33.25
N TYR A 470 21.15 -8.83 -33.45
CA TYR A 470 22.35 -8.07 -33.08
C TYR A 470 22.48 -6.75 -33.85
N LYS A 471 22.18 -6.73 -35.15
CA LYS A 471 22.13 -5.49 -35.94
C LYS A 471 21.09 -4.51 -35.38
N GLY A 472 19.92 -5.01 -34.99
CA GLY A 472 18.89 -4.22 -34.32
C GLY A 472 19.40 -3.59 -33.02
N CYS A 473 20.08 -4.36 -32.18
CA CYS A 473 20.70 -3.86 -30.94
C CYS A 473 21.70 -2.74 -31.21
N ILE A 474 22.59 -2.89 -32.20
CA ILE A 474 23.57 -1.86 -32.57
C ILE A 474 22.86 -0.57 -33.02
N ILE A 475 21.85 -0.68 -33.90
CA ILE A 475 21.09 0.48 -34.38
C ILE A 475 20.40 1.21 -33.22
N ALA A 476 19.84 0.46 -32.27
CA ALA A 476 19.15 1.02 -31.11
C ALA A 476 20.11 1.73 -30.14
N LEU A 477 21.31 1.16 -29.91
CA LEU A 477 22.35 1.78 -29.09
C LEU A 477 22.92 3.05 -29.73
N GLU A 478 23.16 3.06 -31.05
CA GLU A 478 23.55 4.27 -31.77
C GLU A 478 22.47 5.35 -31.70
N ALA A 479 21.19 4.97 -31.80
CA ALA A 479 20.09 5.91 -31.66
C ALA A 479 20.07 6.59 -30.28
N LEU A 480 20.40 5.86 -29.22
CA LEU A 480 20.51 6.42 -27.87
C LEU A 480 21.70 7.38 -27.74
N ALA A 481 22.85 7.07 -28.35
CA ALA A 481 24.01 7.95 -28.38
C ALA A 481 23.69 9.27 -29.12
N GLU A 482 23.12 9.17 -30.32
CA GLU A 482 22.71 10.31 -31.15
C GLU A 482 21.66 11.17 -30.43
N PHE A 483 20.78 10.57 -29.61
CA PHE A 483 19.83 11.33 -28.80
C PHE A 483 20.52 12.27 -27.80
N GLY A 484 21.57 11.80 -27.10
CA GLY A 484 22.38 12.63 -26.21
C GLY A 484 23.09 13.76 -26.96
N GLU A 485 23.70 13.45 -28.11
CA GLU A 485 24.39 14.43 -28.97
C GLU A 485 23.47 15.56 -29.45
N ARG A 486 22.19 15.26 -29.73
CA ARG A 486 21.20 16.29 -30.07
C ARG A 486 20.99 17.30 -28.94
N TYR A 487 20.97 16.85 -27.68
CA TYR A 487 20.90 17.77 -26.53
C TYR A 487 22.20 18.53 -26.32
N SER A 488 23.35 17.90 -26.56
CA SER A 488 24.64 18.60 -26.52
C SER A 488 24.65 19.78 -27.49
N ALA A 489 24.22 19.56 -28.74
CA ALA A 489 24.13 20.61 -29.76
C ALA A 489 23.11 21.69 -29.39
N LEU A 490 21.94 21.31 -28.87
CA LEU A 490 20.91 22.26 -28.44
C LEU A 490 21.40 23.16 -27.30
N CYS A 491 21.99 22.57 -26.25
CA CYS A 491 22.48 23.33 -25.09
C CYS A 491 23.61 24.27 -25.47
N LYS A 492 24.51 23.84 -26.37
CA LYS A 492 25.56 24.70 -26.92
C LYS A 492 24.98 25.93 -27.63
N LYS A 493 23.99 25.72 -28.50
CA LYS A 493 23.29 26.81 -29.20
C LYS A 493 22.58 27.75 -28.20
N MET A 494 21.87 27.19 -27.22
CA MET A 494 21.21 28.00 -26.20
C MET A 494 22.20 28.84 -25.39
N ALA A 495 23.39 28.29 -25.08
CA ALA A 495 24.44 29.02 -24.36
C ALA A 495 25.04 30.18 -25.17
N GLU A 496 25.03 30.11 -26.51
CA GLU A 496 25.46 31.20 -27.38
C GLU A 496 24.50 32.40 -27.31
N GLU A 497 23.21 32.12 -27.12
CA GLU A 497 22.12 33.11 -27.06
C GLU A 497 21.77 33.54 -25.61
N GLU A 498 22.32 32.88 -24.59
CA GLU A 498 22.04 33.13 -23.17
C GLU A 498 22.76 34.38 -22.64
N ALA A 499 21.99 35.25 -21.99
CA ALA A 499 22.45 36.52 -21.44
C ALA A 499 22.93 36.38 -19.99
N ASP A 500 22.33 35.50 -19.20
CA ASP A 500 22.73 35.26 -17.82
C ASP A 500 24.04 34.44 -17.77
N PRO A 501 25.14 34.97 -17.20
CA PRO A 501 26.42 34.26 -17.19
C PRO A 501 26.39 32.92 -16.44
N GLY A 502 25.59 32.81 -15.37
CA GLY A 502 25.44 31.59 -14.59
C GLY A 502 24.72 30.51 -15.39
N ARG A 503 23.57 30.85 -15.98
CA ARG A 503 22.81 29.93 -16.83
C ARG A 503 23.60 29.52 -18.08
N LYS A 504 24.36 30.45 -18.66
CA LYS A 504 25.27 30.15 -19.78
C LYS A 504 26.30 29.10 -19.40
N ALA A 505 26.94 29.24 -18.23
CA ALA A 505 27.90 28.26 -17.73
C ALA A 505 27.23 26.89 -17.48
N GLU A 506 26.02 26.87 -16.93
CA GLU A 506 25.24 25.64 -16.76
C GLU A 506 24.96 24.96 -18.11
N LEU A 507 24.51 25.70 -19.12
CA LEU A 507 24.19 25.16 -20.45
C LEU A 507 25.43 24.59 -21.17
N LEU A 508 26.58 25.26 -21.04
CA LEU A 508 27.85 24.75 -21.57
C LEU A 508 28.26 23.45 -20.86
N ASN A 509 28.10 23.39 -19.54
CA ASN A 509 28.40 22.19 -18.78
C ASN A 509 27.44 21.03 -19.13
N ILE A 510 26.14 21.30 -19.31
CA ILE A 510 25.18 20.32 -19.81
C ILE A 510 25.57 19.83 -21.21
N SER A 511 26.00 20.75 -22.09
CA SER A 511 26.47 20.40 -23.42
C SER A 511 27.65 19.42 -23.40
N GLU A 512 28.64 19.66 -22.53
CA GLU A 512 29.78 18.76 -22.34
C GLU A 512 29.35 17.38 -21.81
N ILE A 513 28.48 17.36 -20.80
CA ILE A 513 27.94 16.12 -20.23
C ILE A 513 27.20 15.31 -21.31
N CYS A 514 26.30 15.94 -22.07
CA CYS A 514 25.54 15.27 -23.13
C CYS A 514 26.41 14.85 -24.34
N ALA A 515 27.58 15.47 -24.54
CA ALA A 515 28.55 15.01 -25.53
C ALA A 515 29.29 13.74 -25.07
N ARG A 516 29.35 13.51 -23.74
CA ARG A 516 29.96 12.34 -23.13
C ARG A 516 28.98 11.18 -22.99
N VAL A 517 27.86 11.40 -22.30
CA VAL A 517 26.86 10.37 -21.99
C VAL A 517 25.61 10.53 -22.85
N PRO A 518 25.00 9.42 -23.32
CA PRO A 518 25.24 8.03 -22.92
C PRO A 518 26.26 7.27 -23.78
N ARG A 519 26.93 7.92 -24.75
CA ARG A 519 27.84 7.24 -25.68
C ARG A 519 28.99 6.52 -24.98
N TYR A 520 29.61 7.20 -24.02
CA TYR A 520 30.75 6.72 -23.27
C TYR A 520 30.42 6.52 -21.79
N PRO A 521 31.26 5.76 -21.05
CA PRO A 521 31.06 5.54 -19.61
C PRO A 521 30.97 6.85 -18.82
N ALA A 522 30.09 6.87 -17.83
CA ALA A 522 29.91 8.01 -16.92
C ALA A 522 31.15 8.16 -16.02
N ARG A 523 31.62 9.39 -15.85
CA ARG A 523 32.81 9.73 -15.06
C ARG A 523 32.48 10.43 -13.76
N THR A 524 31.27 11.00 -13.64
CA THR A 524 30.81 11.79 -12.49
C THR A 524 29.39 11.37 -12.11
N PHE A 525 28.95 11.73 -10.91
CA PHE A 525 27.59 11.54 -10.41
C PHE A 525 26.56 12.21 -11.32
N ARG A 526 26.85 13.44 -11.77
CA ARG A 526 25.98 14.18 -12.70
C ARG A 526 25.90 13.53 -14.07
N GLU A 527 27.03 13.04 -14.61
CA GLU A 527 27.03 12.26 -15.86
C GLU A 527 26.22 10.97 -15.72
N ALA A 528 26.30 10.28 -14.57
CA ALA A 528 25.55 9.05 -14.33
C ALA A 528 24.04 9.29 -14.38
N ILE A 529 23.54 10.29 -13.65
CA ILE A 529 22.11 10.63 -13.63
C ILE A 529 21.62 11.09 -15.01
N GLN A 530 22.41 11.88 -15.74
CA GLN A 530 22.06 12.31 -17.09
C GLN A 530 22.00 11.14 -18.08
N SER A 531 22.91 10.18 -17.98
CA SER A 531 22.91 8.95 -18.79
C SER A 531 21.66 8.09 -18.50
N MET A 532 21.33 7.90 -17.21
CA MET A 532 20.12 7.20 -16.78
C MET A 532 18.86 7.86 -17.33
N THR A 533 18.80 9.21 -17.30
CA THR A 533 17.67 9.99 -17.83
C THR A 533 17.44 9.72 -19.32
N PHE A 534 18.51 9.71 -20.14
CA PHE A 534 18.37 9.43 -21.57
C PHE A 534 17.92 8.00 -21.85
N LEU A 535 18.49 7.02 -21.15
CA LEU A 535 18.09 5.62 -21.31
C LEU A 535 16.62 5.42 -20.94
N GLN A 536 16.19 5.97 -19.80
CA GLN A 536 14.81 5.84 -19.35
C GLN A 536 13.82 6.39 -20.39
N ILE A 537 14.08 7.59 -20.90
CA ILE A 537 13.26 8.20 -21.96
C ILE A 537 13.24 7.32 -23.21
N ALA A 538 14.39 6.81 -23.65
CA ALA A 538 14.45 5.99 -24.86
C ALA A 538 13.68 4.66 -24.73
N LEU A 539 13.75 4.00 -23.56
CA LEU A 539 12.99 2.78 -23.28
C LEU A 539 11.47 3.06 -23.28
N CYS A 540 11.04 4.15 -22.63
CA CYS A 540 9.65 4.62 -22.63
C CYS A 540 9.17 5.15 -24.00
N LEU A 541 10.03 5.21 -25.02
CA LEU A 541 9.66 5.53 -26.40
C LEU A 541 9.72 4.31 -27.32
N GLU A 542 10.55 3.31 -26.99
CA GLU A 542 10.64 2.04 -27.69
C GLU A 542 9.34 1.25 -27.57
N SER A 543 8.83 1.11 -26.34
CA SER A 543 7.62 0.35 -25.99
C SER A 543 6.82 1.08 -24.89
N TYR A 544 5.76 0.44 -24.38
CA TYR A 544 4.86 0.97 -23.35
C TYR A 544 5.62 1.40 -22.08
N GLU A 545 5.33 2.57 -21.55
CA GLU A 545 6.11 3.26 -20.50
C GLU A 545 5.78 2.83 -19.06
N ASN A 546 4.88 1.86 -18.88
CA ASN A 546 4.40 1.43 -17.57
C ASN A 546 5.39 0.50 -16.84
N ALA A 547 5.67 0.80 -15.58
CA ALA A 547 6.52 0.01 -14.68
C ALA A 547 7.93 -0.34 -15.21
N VAL A 548 8.50 0.53 -16.06
CA VAL A 548 9.93 0.46 -16.43
C VAL A 548 10.74 1.00 -15.25
N SER A 549 11.16 0.11 -14.37
CA SER A 549 11.58 0.44 -13.00
C SER A 549 13.09 0.60 -12.87
N PHE A 550 13.54 1.41 -11.91
CA PHE A 550 14.92 1.92 -11.89
C PHE A 550 15.95 1.00 -11.22
N GLY A 551 15.50 -0.04 -10.52
CA GLY A 551 16.38 -0.86 -9.69
C GLY A 551 16.78 -0.15 -8.39
N ARG A 552 17.95 -0.51 -7.84
CA ARG A 552 18.49 0.03 -6.58
C ARG A 552 19.31 1.30 -6.81
N VAL A 553 18.63 2.42 -7.03
CA VAL A 553 19.26 3.68 -7.47
C VAL A 553 20.31 4.19 -6.50
N ASP A 554 20.09 4.03 -5.19
CA ASP A 554 21.09 4.40 -4.18
C ASP A 554 22.39 3.61 -4.36
N GLN A 555 22.32 2.30 -4.59
CA GLN A 555 23.51 1.46 -4.80
C GLN A 555 24.18 1.72 -6.15
N ILE A 556 23.39 1.94 -7.21
CA ILE A 556 23.88 2.23 -8.57
C ILE A 556 24.69 3.54 -8.58
N LEU A 557 24.21 4.57 -7.88
CA LEU A 557 24.80 5.90 -7.91
C LEU A 557 25.86 6.14 -6.81
N TYR A 558 25.82 5.38 -5.70
CA TYR A 558 26.72 5.60 -4.56
C TYR A 558 28.22 5.59 -4.91
N PRO A 559 28.74 4.69 -5.79
CA PRO A 559 30.14 4.73 -6.19
C PRO A 559 30.56 6.05 -6.85
N TYR A 560 29.66 6.66 -7.64
CA TYR A 560 29.91 7.94 -8.32
C TYR A 560 29.83 9.10 -7.32
N TYR A 561 28.82 9.11 -6.47
CA TYR A 561 28.66 10.13 -5.42
C TYR A 561 29.85 10.14 -4.47
N LYS A 562 30.21 8.97 -3.92
CA LYS A 562 31.28 8.85 -2.94
C LYS A 562 32.61 9.36 -3.50
N ARG A 563 32.97 8.92 -4.72
CA ARG A 563 34.20 9.36 -5.39
C ARG A 563 34.21 10.88 -5.62
N ASP A 564 33.11 11.42 -6.13
CA ASP A 564 33.04 12.85 -6.47
C ASP A 564 33.06 13.72 -5.20
N LEU A 565 32.42 13.27 -4.12
CA LEU A 565 32.46 13.92 -2.81
C LEU A 565 33.89 13.93 -2.24
N GLU A 566 34.58 12.79 -2.26
CA GLU A 566 35.96 12.66 -1.78
C GLU A 566 36.96 13.51 -2.59
N GLN A 567 36.67 13.75 -3.87
CA GLN A 567 37.46 14.62 -4.75
C GLN A 567 37.06 16.11 -4.68
N GLY A 568 36.02 16.46 -3.92
CA GLY A 568 35.51 17.83 -3.85
C GLY A 568 34.84 18.32 -5.14
N LEU A 569 34.40 17.40 -6.00
CA LEU A 569 33.70 17.71 -7.26
C LEU A 569 32.20 17.99 -7.05
N ILE A 570 31.64 17.52 -5.93
CA ILE A 570 30.23 17.71 -5.58
C ILE A 570 30.08 17.79 -4.06
N THR A 571 29.10 18.55 -3.59
CA THR A 571 28.65 18.57 -2.20
C THR A 571 27.39 17.72 -1.99
N TYR A 572 27.07 17.39 -0.72
CA TYR A 572 25.82 16.68 -0.39
C TYR A 572 24.58 17.42 -0.93
N GLU A 573 24.53 18.75 -0.77
CA GLU A 573 23.38 19.56 -1.19
C GLU A 573 23.23 19.61 -2.72
N GLU A 574 24.33 19.71 -3.47
CA GLU A 574 24.29 19.64 -4.94
C GLU A 574 23.88 18.24 -5.43
N ALA A 575 24.35 17.18 -4.78
CA ALA A 575 23.95 15.81 -5.10
C ALA A 575 22.46 15.58 -4.80
N LYS A 576 21.97 16.06 -3.65
CA LYS A 576 20.55 16.02 -3.27
C LYS A 576 19.69 16.78 -4.27
N GLU A 577 20.12 17.97 -4.72
CA GLU A 577 19.42 18.73 -5.76
C GLU A 577 19.30 17.91 -7.05
N LEU A 578 20.38 17.29 -7.53
CA LEU A 578 20.34 16.46 -8.73
C LEU A 578 19.39 15.25 -8.59
N ILE A 579 19.36 14.58 -7.43
CA ILE A 579 18.43 13.49 -7.15
C ILE A 579 16.97 13.99 -7.20
N CYS A 580 16.69 15.13 -6.56
CA CYS A 580 15.36 15.74 -6.58
C CYS A 580 14.92 16.10 -8.01
N LEU A 581 15.83 16.68 -8.81
CA LEU A 581 15.56 17.01 -10.21
C LEU A 581 15.33 15.77 -11.08
N PHE A 582 16.07 14.69 -10.82
CA PHE A 582 15.87 13.40 -11.49
C PHE A 582 14.50 12.79 -11.18
N VAL A 583 14.09 12.83 -9.91
CA VAL A 583 12.77 12.36 -9.47
C VAL A 583 11.66 13.18 -10.13
N LEU A 584 11.74 14.52 -10.07
CA LEU A 584 10.75 15.41 -10.70
C LEU A 584 10.70 15.26 -12.22
N LYS A 585 11.83 14.96 -12.88
CA LYS A 585 11.89 14.72 -14.32
C LYS A 585 10.95 13.60 -14.77
N MET A 586 10.73 12.60 -13.93
CA MET A 586 9.85 11.47 -14.27
C MET A 586 8.35 11.80 -14.16
N ASP A 587 7.98 12.88 -13.46
CA ASP A 587 6.60 13.38 -13.41
C ASP A 587 6.17 14.11 -14.72
N GLU A 588 7.09 14.26 -15.68
CA GLU A 588 6.78 14.82 -17.01
C GLU A 588 6.03 13.84 -17.93
N VAL A 589 6.01 12.54 -17.59
CA VAL A 589 5.29 11.50 -18.34
C VAL A 589 4.19 10.90 -17.49
N ILE A 590 2.97 10.83 -18.02
CA ILE A 590 1.78 10.33 -17.32
C ILE A 590 1.02 9.32 -18.18
N LEU A 591 0.21 8.46 -17.57
CA LEU A 591 -0.74 7.62 -18.28
C LEU A 591 -2.02 8.40 -18.63
N VAL A 592 -2.49 8.26 -19.87
CA VAL A 592 -3.77 8.83 -20.30
C VAL A 592 -4.86 7.79 -20.11
N ASN A 593 -5.76 8.07 -19.15
CA ASN A 593 -6.91 7.23 -18.87
C ASN A 593 -8.06 7.45 -19.87
N ASP A 594 -8.92 6.43 -20.04
CA ASP A 594 -10.12 6.51 -20.88
C ASP A 594 -11.32 7.14 -20.15
N GLY A 595 -11.17 7.46 -18.86
CA GLY A 595 -12.21 8.06 -18.02
C GLY A 595 -13.53 7.29 -18.09
N ASN A 596 -14.64 8.02 -18.15
CA ASN A 596 -15.98 7.45 -18.33
C ASN A 596 -16.26 7.05 -19.80
N SER A 597 -15.41 6.23 -20.44
CA SER A 597 -15.59 5.75 -21.81
C SER A 597 -16.69 4.67 -21.91
N PHE A 598 -16.94 4.15 -23.12
CA PHE A 598 -17.80 2.97 -23.30
C PHE A 598 -17.25 1.74 -22.55
N LEU A 599 -15.92 1.55 -22.55
CA LEU A 599 -15.27 0.39 -21.92
C LEU A 599 -14.94 0.64 -20.45
N ASN A 600 -14.56 1.86 -20.07
CA ASN A 600 -14.12 2.24 -18.71
C ASN A 600 -12.99 1.34 -18.18
N ILE A 601 -12.00 1.04 -19.03
CA ILE A 601 -10.90 0.12 -18.65
C ILE A 601 -10.06 0.75 -17.54
N SER A 602 -9.81 2.06 -17.62
CA SER A 602 -9.02 2.77 -16.61
C SER A 602 -9.63 2.72 -15.22
N LYS A 603 -10.90 2.38 -15.04
CA LYS A 603 -11.48 2.17 -13.71
C LYS A 603 -10.88 1.00 -12.95
N LEU A 604 -10.15 0.09 -13.60
CA LEU A 604 -9.40 -0.99 -12.93
C LEU A 604 -8.14 -0.48 -12.23
N PHE A 605 -7.59 0.65 -12.68
CA PHE A 605 -6.30 1.18 -12.23
C PHE A 605 -6.44 2.57 -11.59
N GLU A 606 -7.26 3.43 -12.18
CA GLU A 606 -7.61 4.81 -11.80
C GLU A 606 -6.40 5.64 -11.33
N THR A 607 -5.34 5.61 -12.14
CA THR A 607 -4.08 6.33 -11.91
C THR A 607 -3.65 7.12 -13.16
N LEU A 608 -2.86 8.17 -12.93
CA LEU A 608 -2.07 8.85 -13.96
C LEU A 608 -0.58 8.47 -13.89
N SER A 609 -0.17 7.78 -12.82
CA SER A 609 1.20 7.33 -12.62
C SER A 609 1.58 6.33 -13.69
N THR A 610 2.84 6.38 -14.13
CA THR A 610 3.46 5.31 -14.93
C THR A 610 3.91 4.12 -14.09
N ASP A 611 3.84 4.24 -12.76
CA ASP A 611 4.20 3.23 -11.75
C ASP A 611 5.65 2.75 -11.87
N GLN A 612 6.58 3.66 -12.13
CA GLN A 612 8.00 3.32 -12.25
C GLN A 612 8.62 3.21 -10.85
N ALA A 613 8.96 2.00 -10.40
CA ALA A 613 9.49 1.79 -9.06
C ALA A 613 10.96 2.20 -8.94
N LEU A 614 11.31 2.92 -7.87
CA LEU A 614 12.67 3.32 -7.52
C LEU A 614 12.99 2.73 -6.15
N THR A 615 13.89 1.73 -6.11
CA THR A 615 14.25 1.01 -4.88
C THR A 615 15.49 1.60 -4.22
N PHE A 616 15.50 1.65 -2.89
CA PHE A 616 16.66 2.01 -2.08
C PHE A 616 16.66 1.30 -0.71
N GLY A 617 17.78 1.40 0.02
CA GLY A 617 17.98 0.74 1.31
C GLY A 617 18.23 -0.77 1.15
N GLY A 618 17.93 -1.56 2.18
CA GLY A 618 18.12 -3.02 2.17
C GLY A 618 19.53 -3.46 2.54
N VAL A 619 19.96 -4.61 2.02
CA VAL A 619 21.31 -5.18 2.27
C VAL A 619 22.21 -5.19 1.05
N ASP A 620 23.53 -5.25 1.26
CA ASP A 620 24.52 -5.44 0.20
C ASP A 620 24.62 -6.92 -0.21
N LYS A 621 25.53 -7.23 -1.14
CA LYS A 621 25.77 -8.63 -1.59
C LYS A 621 26.21 -9.57 -0.45
N ASN A 622 26.84 -9.05 0.60
CA ASN A 622 27.31 -9.81 1.75
C ASN A 622 26.20 -10.01 2.81
N GLY A 623 25.09 -9.28 2.67
CA GLY A 623 23.99 -9.29 3.62
C GLY A 623 24.18 -8.29 4.77
N GLU A 624 25.07 -7.30 4.63
CA GLU A 624 25.22 -6.18 5.54
C GLU A 624 24.31 -5.01 5.15
N ASP A 625 24.02 -4.11 6.09
CA ASP A 625 23.20 -2.92 5.82
C ASP A 625 23.78 -2.08 4.67
N ALA A 626 22.92 -1.70 3.72
CA ALA A 626 23.31 -0.94 2.52
C ALA A 626 22.86 0.53 2.53
N VAL A 627 22.30 1.01 3.65
CA VAL A 627 21.85 2.41 3.76
C VAL A 627 23.06 3.35 3.67
N ASN A 628 22.96 4.35 2.80
CA ASN A 628 24.01 5.33 2.54
C ASN A 628 23.45 6.75 2.33
N ASP A 629 24.31 7.72 2.03
CA ASP A 629 23.91 9.12 1.84
C ASP A 629 22.87 9.32 0.72
N VAL A 630 23.01 8.59 -0.40
CA VAL A 630 22.07 8.66 -1.52
C VAL A 630 20.71 8.07 -1.11
N THR A 631 20.69 7.07 -0.23
CA THR A 631 19.46 6.57 0.39
C THR A 631 18.73 7.72 1.11
N TYR A 632 19.41 8.52 1.93
CA TYR A 632 18.79 9.66 2.62
C TYR A 632 18.35 10.77 1.65
N MET A 633 19.10 11.04 0.57
CA MET A 633 18.66 12.00 -0.47
C MET A 633 17.37 11.55 -1.16
N LEU A 634 17.20 10.26 -1.42
CA LEU A 634 15.98 9.70 -1.98
C LEU A 634 14.81 9.75 -0.98
N MET A 635 15.09 9.55 0.32
CA MET A 635 14.09 9.75 1.37
C MET A 635 13.62 11.20 1.43
N ASP A 636 14.53 12.17 1.30
CA ASP A 636 14.15 13.59 1.22
C ASP A 636 13.31 13.86 -0.03
N ALA A 637 13.67 13.27 -1.19
CA ALA A 637 12.89 13.39 -2.41
C ALA A 637 11.45 12.84 -2.29
N CYS A 638 11.16 11.93 -1.35
CA CYS A 638 9.78 11.50 -1.06
C CYS A 638 8.89 12.68 -0.62
N GLU A 639 9.42 13.69 0.10
CA GLU A 639 8.65 14.86 0.53
C GLU A 639 8.21 15.76 -0.65
N LEU A 640 8.84 15.61 -1.83
CA LEU A 640 8.37 16.26 -3.05
C LEU A 640 7.07 15.63 -3.58
N GLN A 641 6.68 14.46 -3.06
CA GLN A 641 5.50 13.70 -3.46
C GLN A 641 5.45 13.50 -4.99
N PRO A 642 6.43 12.79 -5.58
CA PRO A 642 6.40 12.46 -7.00
C PRO A 642 5.15 11.65 -7.35
N LEU A 643 4.53 11.96 -8.49
CA LEU A 643 3.33 11.28 -8.95
C LEU A 643 3.64 9.97 -9.69
N CYS A 644 4.69 9.95 -10.51
CA CYS A 644 4.91 8.88 -11.50
C CYS A 644 5.95 7.85 -11.06
N ILE A 645 6.72 8.17 -10.03
CA ILE A 645 7.67 7.26 -9.38
C ILE A 645 7.04 6.65 -8.14
N ASN A 646 7.11 5.32 -8.04
CA ASN A 646 6.85 4.61 -6.80
C ASN A 646 8.15 4.52 -6.00
N MET A 647 8.28 5.33 -4.96
CA MET A 647 9.44 5.29 -4.04
C MET A 647 9.36 4.05 -3.16
N VAL A 648 10.43 3.26 -3.13
CA VAL A 648 10.48 1.94 -2.48
C VAL A 648 11.67 1.84 -1.53
N ALA A 649 11.41 1.49 -0.28
CA ALA A 649 12.39 1.30 0.78
C ALA A 649 12.43 -0.16 1.23
N ARG A 650 13.62 -0.75 1.22
CA ARG A 650 13.86 -2.10 1.76
C ARG A 650 14.24 -2.04 3.24
N VAL A 651 13.68 -2.97 4.02
CA VAL A 651 13.82 -3.06 5.47
C VAL A 651 14.32 -4.45 5.88
N ASN A 652 15.29 -4.49 6.80
CA ASN A 652 15.89 -5.70 7.35
C ASN A 652 16.26 -5.51 8.84
N LYS A 653 16.63 -6.60 9.51
CA LYS A 653 16.97 -6.61 10.94
C LYS A 653 18.18 -5.73 11.29
N LYS A 654 19.13 -5.56 10.38
CA LYS A 654 20.39 -4.82 10.57
C LYS A 654 20.26 -3.31 10.31
N ASN A 655 19.15 -2.84 9.75
CA ASN A 655 19.00 -1.41 9.46
C ASN A 655 19.20 -0.54 10.71
N PRO A 656 19.89 0.60 10.60
CA PRO A 656 20.11 1.50 11.72
C PRO A 656 18.79 2.16 12.17
N LYS A 657 18.68 2.48 13.47
CA LYS A 657 17.50 3.16 14.01
C LYS A 657 17.19 4.47 13.28
N LYS A 658 18.23 5.26 12.96
CA LYS A 658 18.12 6.52 12.20
C LYS A 658 17.37 6.38 10.88
N TYR A 659 17.55 5.26 10.16
CA TYR A 659 16.86 5.01 8.89
C TYR A 659 15.36 4.77 9.10
N LEU A 660 14.99 3.94 10.08
CA LEU A 660 13.58 3.67 10.39
C LEU A 660 12.86 4.88 11.00
N ASP A 661 13.57 5.66 11.82
CA ASP A 661 13.06 6.91 12.36
C ASP A 661 12.78 7.90 11.22
N ARG A 662 13.71 8.05 10.26
CA ARG A 662 13.48 8.91 9.09
C ARG A 662 12.34 8.41 8.20
N LEU A 663 12.17 7.10 8.02
CA LEU A 663 10.98 6.56 7.34
C LEU A 663 9.69 6.94 8.07
N SER A 664 9.70 6.89 9.40
CA SER A 664 8.54 7.21 10.23
C SER A 664 8.19 8.70 10.18
N GLU A 665 9.19 9.59 10.19
CA GLU A 665 9.01 11.03 10.00
C GLU A 665 8.30 11.35 8.68
N LEU A 666 8.70 10.69 7.58
CA LEU A 666 8.03 10.87 6.28
C LEU A 666 6.54 10.53 6.37
N TYR A 667 6.20 9.37 6.92
CA TYR A 667 4.79 8.97 7.08
C TYR A 667 4.01 9.91 8.00
N ILE A 668 4.57 10.29 9.16
CA ILE A 668 3.93 11.20 10.12
C ILE A 668 3.71 12.59 9.51
N SER A 669 4.56 13.03 8.57
CA SER A 669 4.36 14.28 7.82
C SER A 669 3.13 14.28 6.89
N GLY A 670 2.47 13.13 6.73
CA GLY A 670 1.40 12.91 5.76
C GLY A 670 1.91 12.48 4.38
N CYS A 671 3.21 12.17 4.25
CA CYS A 671 3.76 11.62 3.01
C CYS A 671 3.36 10.14 2.88
N PRO A 672 2.66 9.72 1.81
CA PRO A 672 2.19 8.35 1.65
C PRO A 672 3.27 7.36 1.15
N MET A 673 4.55 7.74 1.16
CA MET A 673 5.68 7.00 0.57
C MET A 673 6.94 7.15 1.43
N PRO A 674 7.94 6.25 1.35
CA PRO A 674 8.09 5.13 0.40
C PRO A 674 7.33 3.87 0.84
N GLU A 675 7.01 3.00 -0.11
CA GLU A 675 6.52 1.64 0.21
C GLU A 675 7.62 0.82 0.89
N LEU A 676 7.27 0.01 1.89
CA LEU A 676 8.23 -0.70 2.75
C LEU A 676 8.23 -2.21 2.47
N PHE A 677 9.41 -2.79 2.25
CA PHE A 677 9.56 -4.19 1.84
C PHE A 677 10.47 -4.96 2.80
N SER A 678 10.09 -6.21 3.13
CA SER A 678 10.88 -7.07 4.00
C SER A 678 11.94 -7.85 3.23
N ASP A 679 13.22 -7.56 3.48
CA ASP A 679 14.31 -8.38 2.95
C ASP A 679 14.25 -9.82 3.47
N GLU A 680 13.79 -10.03 4.70
CA GLU A 680 13.70 -11.36 5.31
C GLU A 680 12.78 -12.29 4.50
N ILE A 681 11.63 -11.78 4.06
CA ILE A 681 10.64 -12.57 3.30
C ILE A 681 10.96 -12.58 1.80
N TYR A 682 11.31 -11.44 1.21
CA TYR A 682 11.56 -11.36 -0.24
C TYR A 682 12.78 -12.17 -0.67
N ILE A 683 13.91 -12.07 0.04
CA ILE A 683 15.13 -12.82 -0.31
C ILE A 683 14.86 -14.32 -0.20
N GLU A 684 14.20 -14.76 0.88
CA GLU A 684 13.88 -16.17 1.07
C GLU A 684 12.91 -16.68 -0.02
N SER A 685 11.86 -15.91 -0.34
CA SER A 685 10.93 -16.28 -1.40
C SER A 685 11.64 -16.38 -2.76
N LEU A 686 12.51 -15.43 -3.10
CA LEU A 686 13.29 -15.48 -4.33
C LEU A 686 14.18 -16.73 -4.41
N MET A 687 14.87 -17.08 -3.32
CA MET A 687 15.70 -18.29 -3.26
C MET A 687 14.90 -19.59 -3.39
N ARG A 688 13.64 -19.63 -2.91
CA ARG A 688 12.78 -20.81 -3.05
C ARG A 688 12.21 -20.95 -4.48
N HIS A 689 11.92 -19.84 -5.13
CA HIS A 689 11.14 -19.81 -6.38
C HIS A 689 11.95 -19.68 -7.66
N TYR A 690 13.23 -19.31 -7.52
CA TYR A 690 14.16 -19.10 -8.62
C TYR A 690 15.49 -19.79 -8.31
N ASN A 691 16.10 -20.37 -9.35
CA ASN A 691 17.46 -20.92 -9.24
C ASN A 691 18.49 -19.79 -9.33
N THR A 692 18.44 -18.84 -8.39
CA THR A 692 19.31 -17.66 -8.30
C THR A 692 20.37 -17.84 -7.21
N THR A 693 21.38 -16.96 -7.19
CA THR A 693 22.36 -16.94 -6.11
C THR A 693 21.89 -16.04 -4.99
N ILE A 694 22.44 -16.23 -3.79
CA ILE A 694 22.08 -15.39 -2.64
C ILE A 694 22.47 -13.92 -2.87
N GLU A 695 23.55 -13.64 -3.59
CA GLU A 695 24.00 -12.29 -3.93
C GLU A 695 23.00 -11.59 -4.85
N HIS A 696 22.50 -12.28 -5.88
CA HIS A 696 21.45 -11.75 -6.75
C HIS A 696 20.13 -11.56 -6.00
N ALA A 697 19.74 -12.53 -5.16
CA ALA A 697 18.55 -12.41 -4.35
C ALA A 697 18.64 -11.21 -3.38
N ARG A 698 19.81 -10.97 -2.77
CA ARG A 698 20.07 -9.78 -1.95
C ARG A 698 20.04 -8.47 -2.75
N ASN A 699 20.38 -8.52 -4.04
CA ASN A 699 20.33 -7.36 -4.92
C ASN A 699 18.95 -7.11 -5.56
N TYR A 700 17.90 -7.80 -5.12
CA TYR A 700 16.57 -7.60 -5.69
C TYR A 700 16.11 -6.13 -5.61
N ALA A 701 15.32 -5.76 -6.61
CA ALA A 701 14.57 -4.51 -6.62
C ALA A 701 13.13 -4.80 -7.04
N ILE A 702 12.29 -3.79 -6.86
CA ILE A 702 10.87 -3.86 -7.14
C ILE A 702 10.58 -3.31 -8.55
N VAL A 703 9.64 -3.97 -9.22
CA VAL A 703 9.02 -3.57 -10.48
C VAL A 703 7.61 -3.08 -10.15
N GLY A 704 7.21 -1.92 -10.66
CA GLY A 704 5.82 -1.50 -10.59
C GLY A 704 5.33 -1.19 -9.18
N CYS A 705 4.50 -2.08 -8.66
CA CYS A 705 3.88 -1.94 -7.34
C CYS A 705 4.72 -2.66 -6.29
N VAL A 706 4.83 -3.99 -6.37
CA VAL A 706 5.42 -4.85 -5.33
C VAL A 706 6.21 -6.05 -5.85
N GLU A 707 6.37 -6.16 -7.16
CA GLU A 707 6.85 -7.39 -7.77
C GLU A 707 8.39 -7.43 -7.79
N PRO A 708 9.04 -8.50 -7.28
CA PRO A 708 10.49 -8.53 -7.22
C PRO A 708 11.12 -9.15 -8.48
N ASN A 709 12.28 -8.65 -8.88
CA ASN A 709 13.17 -9.39 -9.77
C ASN A 709 14.18 -10.24 -8.99
N ALA A 710 14.67 -11.30 -9.62
CA ALA A 710 15.50 -12.33 -8.99
C ALA A 710 16.98 -12.19 -9.32
N SER A 711 17.29 -11.34 -10.30
CA SER A 711 18.62 -10.93 -10.75
C SER A 711 18.48 -9.78 -11.76
N ASP A 712 19.61 -9.19 -12.17
CA ASP A 712 19.67 -8.18 -13.23
C ASP A 712 19.38 -8.76 -14.64
N ASP A 713 19.30 -10.10 -14.76
CA ASP A 713 18.96 -10.80 -16.00
C ASP A 713 17.57 -11.49 -15.88
N HIS A 714 16.64 -10.82 -15.19
CA HIS A 714 15.25 -11.24 -15.02
C HIS A 714 14.29 -10.29 -15.77
N PHE A 715 13.51 -10.83 -16.71
CA PHE A 715 12.41 -10.12 -17.38
C PHE A 715 11.04 -10.63 -16.87
N GLY A 716 10.45 -9.86 -15.95
CA GLY A 716 9.41 -10.31 -15.03
C GLY A 716 7.98 -10.36 -15.57
N ASN A 717 7.59 -9.46 -16.50
CA ASN A 717 6.21 -9.31 -17.03
C ASN A 717 5.17 -9.44 -15.90
N THR A 718 5.35 -8.64 -14.86
CA THR A 718 4.88 -8.96 -13.51
C THR A 718 3.41 -8.66 -13.26
N ASP A 719 2.74 -7.85 -14.09
CA ASP A 719 1.29 -7.59 -14.03
C ASP A 719 0.59 -7.95 -15.35
N CYS A 720 0.65 -9.22 -15.77
CA CYS A 720 0.18 -9.56 -17.12
C CYS A 720 -1.32 -9.90 -17.18
N ALA A 721 -1.91 -10.39 -16.08
CA ALA A 721 -3.35 -10.68 -15.99
C ALA A 721 -3.84 -10.82 -14.55
N ASN A 722 -5.11 -10.55 -14.29
CA ASN A 722 -5.74 -10.76 -12.98
C ASN A 722 -6.94 -11.72 -13.03
N MET A 723 -7.28 -12.32 -11.88
CA MET A 723 -8.37 -13.30 -11.76
C MET A 723 -9.19 -13.11 -10.48
N ASN A 724 -10.52 -13.22 -10.60
CA ASN A 724 -11.44 -13.16 -9.47
C ASN A 724 -11.66 -14.55 -8.85
N LEU A 725 -11.06 -14.80 -7.69
CA LEU A 725 -11.13 -16.09 -7.01
C LEU A 725 -12.51 -16.35 -6.41
N ALA A 726 -13.22 -15.29 -5.99
CA ALA A 726 -14.53 -15.40 -5.36
C ALA A 726 -15.59 -16.00 -6.29
N LEU A 727 -15.51 -15.76 -7.62
CA LEU A 727 -16.44 -16.37 -8.56
C LEU A 727 -16.21 -17.87 -8.74
N ALA A 728 -14.95 -18.30 -8.84
CA ALA A 728 -14.61 -19.72 -8.94
C ALA A 728 -15.01 -20.46 -7.66
N PHE A 729 -14.82 -19.84 -6.50
CA PHE A 729 -15.29 -20.35 -5.22
C PHE A 729 -16.82 -20.47 -5.17
N LEU A 730 -17.56 -19.43 -5.57
CA LEU A 730 -19.03 -19.47 -5.60
C LEU A 730 -19.56 -20.55 -6.55
N GLN A 731 -18.91 -20.77 -7.70
CA GLN A 731 -19.26 -21.89 -8.59
C GLN A 731 -19.07 -23.23 -7.91
N ALA A 732 -17.94 -23.44 -7.24
CA ALA A 732 -17.67 -24.67 -6.50
C ALA A 732 -18.69 -24.90 -5.37
N LEU A 733 -18.96 -23.87 -4.57
CA LEU A 733 -19.94 -23.90 -3.49
C LEU A 733 -21.33 -24.32 -3.97
N LYS A 734 -21.76 -23.81 -5.13
CA LYS A 734 -23.09 -24.08 -5.69
C LYS A 734 -23.17 -25.34 -6.56
N GLY A 735 -22.05 -25.99 -6.85
CA GLY A 735 -21.98 -27.10 -7.80
C GLY A 735 -22.14 -26.69 -9.26
N HIS A 736 -21.79 -25.45 -9.61
CA HIS A 736 -21.90 -24.92 -10.97
C HIS A 736 -20.61 -25.12 -11.77
N THR A 737 -20.75 -25.33 -13.08
CA THR A 737 -19.62 -25.65 -13.97
C THR A 737 -19.54 -24.79 -15.23
N HIS A 738 -20.40 -23.76 -15.35
CA HIS A 738 -20.41 -22.88 -16.52
C HIS A 738 -19.07 -22.13 -16.70
N ASP A 739 -18.73 -21.77 -17.93
CA ASP A 739 -17.47 -21.09 -18.22
C ASP A 739 -17.56 -19.60 -17.83
N LEU A 740 -16.68 -19.14 -16.93
CA LEU A 740 -16.61 -17.75 -16.47
C LEU A 740 -15.92 -16.82 -17.47
N TRP A 741 -15.09 -17.37 -18.36
CA TRP A 741 -14.21 -16.62 -19.26
C TRP A 741 -14.68 -16.64 -20.71
N ASN A 742 -15.23 -17.75 -21.20
CA ASN A 742 -15.66 -17.93 -22.59
C ASN A 742 -17.18 -17.80 -22.71
N TYR A 743 -17.65 -16.76 -23.40
CA TYR A 743 -19.07 -16.50 -23.57
C TYR A 743 -19.56 -17.06 -24.91
N SER A 744 -20.77 -17.62 -24.90
CA SER A 744 -21.49 -17.96 -26.14
C SER A 744 -21.79 -16.69 -26.95
N ALA A 745 -22.07 -16.85 -28.25
CA ALA A 745 -22.36 -15.71 -29.12
C ALA A 745 -23.53 -14.86 -28.60
N ARG A 746 -24.56 -15.51 -28.04
CA ARG A 746 -25.70 -14.84 -27.42
C ARG A 746 -25.30 -14.00 -26.21
N GLU A 747 -24.49 -14.56 -25.31
CA GLU A 747 -24.02 -13.86 -24.11
C GLU A 747 -23.13 -12.66 -24.45
N GLN A 748 -22.30 -12.80 -25.48
CA GLN A 748 -21.49 -11.68 -25.98
C GLN A 748 -22.41 -10.50 -26.38
N TYR A 749 -23.48 -10.76 -27.14
CA TYR A 749 -24.45 -9.73 -27.51
C TYR A 749 -25.17 -9.15 -26.29
N GLU A 750 -25.64 -10.00 -25.37
CA GLU A 750 -26.35 -9.57 -24.17
C GLU A 750 -25.49 -8.61 -23.32
N LYS A 751 -24.21 -8.94 -23.09
CA LYS A 751 -23.28 -8.10 -22.31
C LYS A 751 -22.97 -6.77 -23.01
N LEU A 752 -22.77 -6.79 -24.33
CA LEU A 752 -22.52 -5.57 -25.10
C LEU A 752 -23.74 -4.64 -25.14
N MET A 753 -24.95 -5.20 -25.33
CA MET A 753 -26.18 -4.43 -25.32
C MET A 753 -26.48 -3.86 -23.94
N ALA A 754 -26.28 -4.64 -22.87
CA ALA A 754 -26.39 -4.16 -21.50
C ALA A 754 -25.48 -2.94 -21.26
N LYS A 755 -24.23 -3.03 -21.71
CA LYS A 755 -23.27 -1.94 -21.57
C LYS A 755 -23.63 -0.71 -22.41
N ALA A 756 -24.12 -0.91 -23.64
CA ALA A 756 -24.60 0.17 -24.48
C ALA A 756 -25.79 0.90 -23.86
N ILE A 757 -26.76 0.17 -23.32
CA ILE A 757 -27.88 0.73 -22.57
C ILE A 757 -27.36 1.52 -21.36
N GLU A 758 -26.46 0.94 -20.55
CA GLU A 758 -25.86 1.64 -19.40
C GLU A 758 -25.18 2.94 -19.83
N TYR A 759 -24.36 2.91 -20.89
CA TYR A 759 -23.61 4.06 -21.38
C TYR A 759 -24.50 5.17 -21.91
N ILE A 760 -25.50 4.84 -22.75
CA ILE A 760 -26.46 5.81 -23.30
C ILE A 760 -27.30 6.44 -22.20
N LEU A 761 -27.67 5.66 -21.19
CA LEU A 761 -28.54 6.09 -20.10
C LEU A 761 -27.81 6.81 -18.94
N LYS A 762 -26.46 6.80 -18.90
CA LYS A 762 -25.63 7.43 -17.85
C LYS A 762 -25.20 8.87 -18.13
N GLU A 763 -25.23 9.37 -19.37
CA GLU A 763 -25.00 10.81 -19.62
C GLU A 763 -26.22 11.67 -19.18
N PRO A 764 -26.01 12.94 -18.78
CA PRO A 764 -26.55 13.47 -17.53
C PRO A 764 -28.06 13.73 -17.59
N GLY A 765 -28.78 12.79 -16.99
CA GLY A 765 -30.19 12.94 -16.65
C GLY A 765 -30.58 11.76 -15.77
N ASN A 766 -30.44 11.93 -14.46
CA ASN A 766 -30.88 11.00 -13.41
C ASN A 766 -32.43 10.93 -13.37
N ASN A 767 -33.08 10.82 -14.54
CA ASN A 767 -34.51 10.86 -14.68
C ASN A 767 -35.12 9.49 -14.34
N LYS A 768 -36.36 9.51 -13.83
CA LYS A 768 -37.07 8.29 -13.40
C LYS A 768 -37.22 7.25 -14.52
N ALA A 769 -37.29 7.70 -15.78
CA ALA A 769 -37.43 6.84 -16.95
C ALA A 769 -36.17 5.99 -17.20
N SER A 770 -34.98 6.57 -17.09
CA SER A 770 -33.69 5.88 -17.20
C SER A 770 -33.54 4.81 -16.12
N LYS A 771 -33.91 5.13 -14.86
CA LYS A 771 -33.93 4.16 -13.75
C LYS A 771 -34.93 3.02 -13.98
N ALA A 772 -36.12 3.33 -14.52
CA ALA A 772 -37.13 2.32 -14.83
C ALA A 772 -36.68 1.37 -15.96
N LEU A 773 -36.04 1.90 -17.02
CA LEU A 773 -35.46 1.11 -18.11
C LEU A 773 -34.31 0.21 -17.62
N LEU A 774 -33.40 0.72 -16.79
CA LEU A 774 -32.34 -0.08 -16.17
C LEU A 774 -32.92 -1.17 -15.25
N SER A 775 -33.96 -0.86 -14.47
CA SER A 775 -34.66 -1.85 -13.64
C SER A 775 -35.31 -2.96 -14.47
N LEU A 776 -35.97 -2.60 -15.57
CA LEU A 776 -36.57 -3.56 -16.50
C LEU A 776 -35.51 -4.46 -17.14
N HIS A 777 -34.37 -3.87 -17.55
CA HIS A 777 -33.23 -4.60 -18.07
C HIS A 777 -32.67 -5.61 -17.05
N HIS A 778 -32.48 -5.20 -15.79
CA HIS A 778 -32.04 -6.11 -14.71
C HIS A 778 -33.04 -7.26 -14.48
N LYS A 779 -34.36 -7.00 -14.58
CA LYS A 779 -35.38 -8.07 -14.49
C LYS A 779 -35.28 -9.06 -15.65
N VAL A 780 -34.94 -8.60 -16.86
CA VAL A 780 -34.70 -9.48 -18.02
C VAL A 780 -33.45 -10.33 -17.81
N LEU A 781 -32.34 -9.75 -17.35
CA LEU A 781 -31.12 -10.51 -17.01
C LEU A 781 -31.40 -11.59 -15.96
N LYS A 782 -32.13 -11.26 -14.88
CA LYS A 782 -32.51 -12.23 -13.84
C LYS A 782 -33.36 -13.39 -14.39
N ARG A 783 -34.23 -13.13 -15.39
CA ARG A 783 -34.98 -14.18 -16.10
C ARG A 783 -34.09 -15.06 -16.97
N ILE A 784 -33.02 -14.51 -17.55
CA ILE A 784 -32.03 -15.26 -18.32
C ILE A 784 -31.22 -16.17 -17.39
N ASP A 785 -30.76 -15.67 -16.25
CA ASP A 785 -30.03 -16.46 -15.24
C ASP A 785 -30.87 -17.65 -14.73
N LYS A 786 -32.18 -17.42 -14.52
CA LYS A 786 -33.13 -18.48 -14.17
C LYS A 786 -33.24 -19.56 -15.25
N ARG A 787 -33.21 -19.19 -16.53
CA ARG A 787 -33.23 -20.15 -17.65
C ARG A 787 -31.94 -20.93 -17.81
N LYS A 788 -30.81 -20.43 -17.29
CA LYS A 788 -29.50 -21.09 -17.33
C LYS A 788 -29.26 -22.08 -16.19
N GLY A 789 -30.26 -22.31 -15.33
CA GLY A 789 -30.10 -23.19 -14.18
C GLY A 789 -29.20 -22.63 -13.09
N MET A 790 -28.95 -21.31 -13.04
CA MET A 790 -28.11 -20.68 -12.01
C MET A 790 -28.69 -20.74 -10.59
N PHE A 791 -29.91 -21.27 -10.44
CA PHE A 791 -30.58 -21.56 -9.16
C PHE A 791 -30.79 -23.07 -8.93
N VAL A 792 -30.16 -23.92 -9.74
CA VAL A 792 -30.07 -25.36 -9.49
C VAL A 792 -28.77 -25.58 -8.74
N TYR A 793 -28.85 -26.09 -7.52
CA TYR A 793 -27.69 -26.27 -6.64
C TYR A 793 -27.38 -27.74 -6.48
N ASN A 794 -26.09 -28.08 -6.60
CA ASN A 794 -25.56 -29.39 -6.24
C ASN A 794 -24.30 -29.19 -5.39
N PRO A 795 -24.45 -28.65 -4.16
CA PRO A 795 -23.32 -28.28 -3.33
C PRO A 795 -22.51 -29.53 -2.92
N PRO A 796 -21.19 -29.39 -2.72
CA PRO A 796 -20.33 -30.48 -2.23
C PRO A 796 -20.80 -31.06 -0.89
N SER A 797 -20.57 -32.34 -0.65
CA SER A 797 -20.98 -33.04 0.56
C SER A 797 -19.99 -32.94 1.73
N SER A 798 -18.72 -32.63 1.45
CA SER A 798 -17.67 -32.44 2.46
C SER A 798 -16.80 -31.22 2.17
N MET A 799 -15.99 -30.83 3.16
CA MET A 799 -15.02 -29.75 3.00
C MET A 799 -13.95 -30.10 1.96
N GLU A 800 -13.50 -31.36 1.92
CA GLU A 800 -12.54 -31.86 0.93
C GLU A 800 -13.11 -31.77 -0.49
N GLU A 801 -14.36 -32.19 -0.69
CA GLU A 801 -15.04 -32.09 -1.98
C GLU A 801 -15.21 -30.62 -2.40
N LEU A 802 -15.50 -29.71 -1.46
CA LEU A 802 -15.56 -28.27 -1.75
C LEU A 802 -14.20 -27.70 -2.17
N LEU A 803 -13.11 -28.08 -1.48
CA LEU A 803 -11.77 -27.63 -1.84
C LEU A 803 -11.32 -28.20 -3.20
N GLU A 804 -11.64 -29.45 -3.50
CA GLU A 804 -11.38 -30.06 -4.80
C GLU A 804 -12.18 -29.38 -5.92
N ALA A 805 -13.49 -29.16 -5.69
CA ALA A 805 -14.34 -28.43 -6.63
C ALA A 805 -13.80 -27.02 -6.88
N PHE A 806 -13.36 -26.31 -5.83
CA PHE A 806 -12.75 -24.99 -5.94
C PHE A 806 -11.45 -25.00 -6.75
N GLN A 807 -10.54 -25.94 -6.46
CA GLN A 807 -9.33 -26.16 -7.24
C GLN A 807 -9.65 -26.39 -8.72
N ASN A 808 -10.62 -27.26 -9.02
CA ASN A 808 -11.03 -27.58 -10.39
C ASN A 808 -11.62 -26.37 -11.12
N ARG A 809 -12.43 -25.56 -10.43
CA ARG A 809 -12.98 -24.32 -11.01
C ARG A 809 -11.89 -23.28 -11.29
N LEU A 810 -10.92 -23.13 -10.39
CA LEU A 810 -9.78 -22.24 -10.62
C LEU A 810 -8.88 -22.74 -11.75
N ASN A 811 -8.62 -24.04 -11.87
CA ASN A 811 -7.85 -24.61 -12.98
C ASN A 811 -8.51 -24.25 -14.33
N HIS A 812 -9.84 -24.34 -14.42
CA HIS A 812 -10.58 -23.98 -15.64
C HIS A 812 -10.48 -22.49 -15.95
N LEU A 813 -10.66 -21.61 -14.95
CA LEU A 813 -10.53 -20.16 -15.12
C LEU A 813 -9.10 -19.78 -15.53
N ALA A 814 -8.10 -20.31 -14.84
CA ALA A 814 -6.69 -20.08 -15.12
C ALA A 814 -6.34 -20.52 -16.54
N LYS A 815 -6.74 -21.73 -16.95
CA LYS A 815 -6.54 -22.22 -18.32
C LYS A 815 -7.16 -21.28 -19.36
N GLY A 816 -8.39 -20.79 -19.12
CA GLY A 816 -9.08 -19.89 -20.03
C GLY A 816 -8.36 -18.55 -20.23
N VAL A 817 -8.02 -17.88 -19.12
CA VAL A 817 -7.34 -16.58 -19.13
C VAL A 817 -5.94 -16.70 -19.73
N LEU A 818 -5.17 -17.72 -19.29
CA LEU A 818 -3.78 -17.89 -19.70
C LEU A 818 -3.62 -18.40 -21.13
N THR A 819 -4.58 -19.16 -21.67
CA THR A 819 -4.62 -19.49 -23.10
C THR A 819 -4.79 -18.22 -23.96
N ASP A 820 -5.53 -17.23 -23.47
CA ASP A 820 -5.68 -15.95 -24.16
C ASP A 820 -4.40 -15.11 -24.05
N HIS A 821 -3.80 -15.06 -22.85
CA HIS A 821 -2.49 -14.45 -22.62
C HIS A 821 -1.41 -15.01 -23.55
N GLN A 822 -1.30 -16.33 -23.69
CA GLN A 822 -0.33 -16.98 -24.58
C GLN A 822 -0.51 -16.57 -26.05
N LYS A 823 -1.74 -16.30 -26.52
CA LYS A 823 -1.96 -15.79 -27.88
C LYS A 823 -1.44 -14.36 -28.04
N ILE A 824 -1.66 -13.52 -27.04
CA ILE A 824 -1.18 -12.14 -27.01
C ILE A 824 0.34 -12.13 -27.06
N GLU A 825 0.96 -12.89 -26.16
CA GLU A 825 2.41 -13.03 -26.05
C GLU A 825 3.04 -13.59 -27.34
N ALA A 826 2.37 -14.54 -28.02
CA ALA A 826 2.85 -15.10 -29.29
C ALA A 826 2.88 -14.06 -30.42
N GLU A 827 1.93 -13.12 -30.47
CA GLU A 827 1.93 -12.04 -31.47
C GLU A 827 2.93 -10.94 -31.10
N LEU A 828 3.09 -10.63 -29.80
CA LEU A 828 4.13 -9.73 -29.30
C LEU A 828 5.53 -10.22 -29.68
N ARG A 829 5.84 -11.48 -29.36
CA ARG A 829 7.09 -12.16 -29.72
C ARG A 829 7.43 -12.03 -31.21
N LYS A 830 6.43 -12.16 -32.08
CA LYS A 830 6.64 -12.16 -33.54
C LYS A 830 6.84 -10.78 -34.12
N GLY A 831 6.20 -9.74 -33.57
CA GLY A 831 6.01 -8.48 -34.29
C GLY A 831 6.42 -7.22 -33.54
N PHE A 832 6.81 -7.32 -32.27
CA PHE A 832 6.95 -6.17 -31.38
C PHE A 832 8.23 -6.22 -30.52
N THR A 833 9.31 -6.83 -31.05
CA THR A 833 10.61 -6.91 -30.35
C THR A 833 11.11 -5.52 -29.91
N THR A 834 11.94 -5.53 -28.87
CA THR A 834 12.48 -4.36 -28.17
C THR A 834 14.01 -4.47 -28.05
N PRO A 835 14.75 -4.21 -29.15
CA PRO A 835 16.20 -4.39 -29.18
C PRO A 835 16.97 -3.55 -28.14
N LEU A 836 16.55 -2.31 -27.86
CA LEU A 836 17.22 -1.47 -26.86
C LEU A 836 17.10 -2.11 -25.47
N ALA A 837 15.87 -2.44 -25.04
CA ALA A 837 15.63 -3.12 -23.78
C ALA A 837 16.41 -4.45 -23.69
N SER A 838 16.48 -5.21 -24.77
CA SER A 838 17.24 -6.47 -24.82
C SER A 838 18.74 -6.32 -24.57
N THR A 839 19.35 -5.16 -24.87
CA THR A 839 20.79 -4.93 -24.63
C THR A 839 21.16 -4.87 -23.14
N LEU A 840 20.18 -4.65 -22.27
CA LEU A 840 20.32 -4.60 -20.82
C LEU A 840 20.54 -6.01 -20.21
N TYR A 841 20.23 -7.06 -20.97
CA TYR A 841 20.28 -8.46 -20.54
C TYR A 841 21.47 -9.17 -21.20
N LYS A 842 22.44 -9.61 -20.39
CA LYS A 842 23.63 -10.34 -20.88
C LYS A 842 23.22 -11.62 -21.61
N ASN A 843 22.20 -12.32 -21.12
CA ASN A 843 21.74 -13.56 -21.74
C ASN A 843 21.05 -13.33 -23.09
N CYS A 844 20.40 -12.18 -23.33
CA CYS A 844 19.89 -11.81 -24.66
C CYS A 844 21.04 -11.70 -25.67
N ILE A 845 22.14 -11.04 -25.30
CA ILE A 845 23.33 -10.92 -26.16
C ILE A 845 23.98 -12.30 -26.37
N LYS A 846 24.07 -13.14 -25.34
CA LYS A 846 24.62 -14.50 -25.49
C LYS A 846 23.79 -15.41 -26.40
N THR A 847 22.46 -15.32 -26.32
CA THR A 847 21.54 -16.20 -27.03
C THR A 847 21.12 -15.65 -28.41
N GLY A 848 21.38 -14.37 -28.67
CA GLY A 848 20.92 -13.65 -29.85
C GLY A 848 19.39 -13.65 -29.97
N LYS A 849 18.70 -13.48 -28.85
CA LYS A 849 17.23 -13.46 -28.76
C LYS A 849 16.75 -12.22 -28.03
N ASP A 850 15.65 -11.66 -28.50
CA ASP A 850 14.99 -10.55 -27.83
C ASP A 850 14.35 -10.99 -26.50
N VAL A 851 14.15 -10.05 -25.57
CA VAL A 851 13.43 -10.33 -24.31
C VAL A 851 12.02 -10.87 -24.55
N TYR A 852 11.31 -10.42 -25.59
CA TYR A 852 9.99 -10.95 -25.96
C TYR A 852 10.07 -12.36 -26.59
N GLU A 853 11.26 -12.82 -26.97
CA GLU A 853 11.53 -14.17 -27.44
C GLU A 853 12.02 -15.11 -26.32
N GLY A 854 12.14 -14.60 -25.09
CA GLY A 854 12.66 -15.33 -23.94
C GLY A 854 14.20 -15.32 -23.86
N GLY A 855 14.85 -14.26 -24.31
CA GLY A 855 16.31 -14.13 -24.29
C GLY A 855 16.92 -13.90 -22.90
N ALA A 856 16.18 -13.34 -21.94
CA ALA A 856 16.65 -13.14 -20.57
C ALA A 856 16.90 -14.48 -19.85
N TYR A 857 17.74 -14.49 -18.80
CA TYR A 857 18.03 -15.71 -18.05
C TYR A 857 16.79 -16.22 -17.28
N TYR A 858 16.09 -15.32 -16.59
CA TYR A 858 14.78 -15.61 -16.03
C TYR A 858 13.70 -14.91 -16.84
N ASN A 859 12.64 -15.66 -17.16
CA ASN A 859 11.41 -15.12 -17.74
C ASN A 859 10.26 -15.58 -16.85
N THR A 860 9.45 -14.64 -16.39
CA THR A 860 8.19 -14.95 -15.68
C THR A 860 7.03 -14.18 -16.27
N SER A 861 5.82 -14.51 -15.82
CA SER A 861 4.61 -13.73 -16.03
C SER A 861 3.81 -13.73 -14.73
N GLY A 862 3.61 -12.56 -14.13
CA GLY A 862 2.90 -12.43 -12.86
C GLY A 862 1.39 -12.34 -13.06
N ILE A 863 0.63 -13.13 -12.27
CA ILE A 863 -0.83 -13.19 -12.32
C ILE A 863 -1.44 -12.87 -10.94
N GLN A 864 -2.34 -11.90 -10.93
CA GLN A 864 -2.86 -11.26 -9.73
C GLN A 864 -4.16 -11.95 -9.28
N ALA A 865 -4.17 -12.46 -8.05
CA ALA A 865 -5.35 -13.04 -7.43
C ALA A 865 -6.15 -11.97 -6.66
N ILE A 866 -7.45 -11.86 -6.99
CA ILE A 866 -8.38 -10.93 -6.36
C ILE A 866 -9.39 -11.70 -5.50
N GLY A 867 -9.61 -11.26 -4.26
CA GLY A 867 -10.58 -11.86 -3.33
C GLY A 867 -10.04 -13.04 -2.50
N VAL A 868 -8.73 -13.07 -2.21
CA VAL A 868 -8.08 -14.14 -1.42
C VAL A 868 -8.66 -14.20 -0.01
N THR A 869 -8.64 -13.08 0.72
CA THR A 869 -9.20 -12.99 2.09
C THR A 869 -10.67 -13.37 2.12
N ASP A 870 -11.46 -12.86 1.17
CA ASP A 870 -12.90 -13.12 1.10
C ASP A 870 -13.23 -14.61 0.98
N VAL A 871 -12.47 -15.33 0.14
CA VAL A 871 -12.63 -16.77 -0.03
C VAL A 871 -12.13 -17.52 1.20
N ALA A 872 -11.00 -17.12 1.78
CA ALA A 872 -10.44 -17.75 2.98
C ALA A 872 -11.40 -17.67 4.17
N ASP A 873 -11.92 -16.48 4.48
CA ASP A 873 -12.89 -16.29 5.57
C ASP A 873 -14.20 -17.05 5.29
N SER A 874 -14.62 -17.14 4.02
CA SER A 874 -15.81 -17.91 3.63
C SER A 874 -15.62 -19.41 3.84
N LEU A 875 -14.47 -19.95 3.45
CA LEU A 875 -14.13 -21.36 3.64
C LEU A 875 -14.01 -21.69 5.13
N TYR A 876 -13.42 -20.80 5.93
CA TYR A 876 -13.30 -20.99 7.37
C TYR A 876 -14.68 -20.98 8.05
N ALA A 877 -15.54 -20.01 7.73
CA ALA A 877 -16.89 -19.93 8.30
C ALA A 877 -17.75 -21.15 7.96
N ILE A 878 -17.66 -21.64 6.72
CA ILE A 878 -18.31 -22.90 6.30
C ILE A 878 -17.75 -24.09 7.09
N ASN A 879 -16.42 -24.20 7.20
CA ASN A 879 -15.79 -25.29 7.92
C ASN A 879 -16.26 -25.36 9.38
N GLU A 880 -16.34 -24.22 10.07
CA GLU A 880 -16.78 -24.17 11.45
C GLU A 880 -18.28 -24.46 11.59
N LEU A 881 -19.15 -23.73 10.89
CA LEU A 881 -20.60 -23.80 11.15
C LEU A 881 -21.28 -24.98 10.47
N VAL A 882 -20.85 -25.36 9.27
CA VAL A 882 -21.50 -26.42 8.47
C VAL A 882 -20.86 -27.77 8.75
N PHE A 883 -19.54 -27.89 8.68
CA PHE A 883 -18.88 -29.20 8.74
C PHE A 883 -18.52 -29.64 10.16
N LYS A 884 -17.99 -28.74 11.01
CA LYS A 884 -17.64 -29.07 12.39
C LYS A 884 -18.84 -29.02 13.34
N GLN A 885 -19.53 -27.87 13.41
CA GLN A 885 -20.63 -27.66 14.34
C GLN A 885 -21.97 -28.22 13.82
N LYS A 886 -22.11 -28.40 12.50
CA LYS A 886 -23.34 -28.87 11.85
C LYS A 886 -24.57 -28.03 12.21
N LYS A 887 -24.38 -26.73 12.44
CA LYS A 887 -25.44 -25.78 12.76
C LYS A 887 -26.33 -25.49 11.54
N TYR A 888 -25.73 -25.49 10.35
CA TYR A 888 -26.40 -25.24 9.08
C TYR A 888 -25.96 -26.25 8.03
N THR A 889 -26.75 -26.43 6.97
CA THR A 889 -26.31 -27.10 5.75
C THR A 889 -25.67 -26.10 4.78
N LEU A 890 -24.91 -26.59 3.79
CA LEU A 890 -24.43 -25.70 2.71
C LEU A 890 -25.58 -25.04 1.95
N LEU A 891 -26.71 -25.72 1.81
CA LEU A 891 -27.87 -25.19 1.10
C LEU A 891 -28.49 -24.00 1.85
N ASP A 892 -28.55 -24.07 3.18
CA ASP A 892 -29.02 -22.94 4.01
C ASP A 892 -28.13 -21.71 3.81
N VAL A 893 -26.81 -21.90 3.83
CA VAL A 893 -25.84 -20.82 3.59
C VAL A 893 -25.99 -20.27 2.16
N ILE A 894 -26.17 -21.12 1.14
CA ILE A 894 -26.37 -20.70 -0.25
C ILE A 894 -27.65 -19.86 -0.39
N HIS A 895 -28.75 -20.27 0.23
CA HIS A 895 -29.99 -19.50 0.22
C HIS A 895 -29.81 -18.15 0.92
N ALA A 896 -29.13 -18.12 2.07
CA ALA A 896 -28.85 -16.89 2.79
C ALA A 896 -28.04 -15.89 1.95
N ILE A 897 -26.96 -16.32 1.29
CA ILE A 897 -26.15 -15.42 0.44
C ILE A 897 -26.89 -15.00 -0.85
N ASP A 898 -27.73 -15.85 -1.42
CA ASP A 898 -28.51 -15.51 -2.62
C ASP A 898 -29.64 -14.52 -2.31
N ALA A 899 -30.17 -14.57 -1.08
CA ALA A 899 -31.04 -13.56 -0.51
C ALA A 899 -30.30 -12.33 0.03
N ASN A 900 -28.96 -12.25 -0.09
CA ASN A 900 -28.15 -11.16 0.45
C ASN A 900 -28.36 -10.94 1.96
N PHE A 901 -28.68 -12.02 2.68
CA PHE A 901 -29.04 -12.04 4.10
C PHE A 901 -30.32 -11.26 4.45
N GLU A 902 -31.21 -11.06 3.47
CA GLU A 902 -32.50 -10.38 3.67
C GLU A 902 -33.61 -11.37 4.06
N GLY A 903 -34.09 -11.26 5.29
CA GLY A 903 -35.11 -12.13 5.88
C GLY A 903 -34.71 -12.51 7.31
N ASP A 904 -35.67 -12.71 8.21
CA ASP A 904 -35.35 -12.93 9.63
C ASP A 904 -34.52 -14.21 9.84
N GLU A 905 -34.83 -15.29 9.13
CA GLU A 905 -34.04 -16.55 9.16
C GLU A 905 -32.60 -16.38 8.65
N TYR A 906 -32.38 -15.57 7.60
CA TYR A 906 -31.03 -15.37 7.05
C TYR A 906 -30.20 -14.38 7.87
N ARG A 907 -30.84 -13.51 8.68
CA ARG A 907 -30.12 -12.64 9.61
C ARG A 907 -29.45 -13.44 10.72
N GLU A 908 -30.08 -14.51 11.21
CA GLU A 908 -29.47 -15.40 12.20
C GLU A 908 -28.22 -16.07 11.62
N ILE A 909 -28.35 -16.69 10.44
CA ILE A 909 -27.21 -17.27 9.71
C ILE A 909 -26.12 -16.22 9.50
N HIS A 910 -26.49 -14.99 9.11
CA HIS A 910 -25.54 -13.90 8.89
C HIS A 910 -24.76 -13.55 10.16
N ASN A 911 -25.45 -13.42 11.30
CA ASN A 911 -24.82 -13.13 12.58
C ASN A 911 -23.86 -14.24 13.01
N ASP A 912 -24.25 -15.51 12.83
CA ASP A 912 -23.37 -16.63 13.14
C ASP A 912 -22.16 -16.69 12.23
N LEU A 913 -22.33 -16.46 10.92
CA LEU A 913 -21.21 -16.37 9.98
C LEU A 913 -20.26 -15.25 10.39
N LEU A 914 -20.78 -14.10 10.83
CA LEU A 914 -19.97 -12.99 11.34
C LEU A 914 -19.25 -13.34 12.65
N SER A 915 -19.84 -14.16 13.52
CA SER A 915 -19.26 -14.56 14.81
C SER A 915 -18.01 -15.45 14.72
N VAL A 916 -17.80 -16.12 13.58
CA VAL A 916 -16.56 -16.89 13.35
C VAL A 916 -15.38 -15.90 13.24
N PRO A 917 -14.23 -16.13 13.89
CA PRO A 917 -13.08 -15.22 13.78
C PRO A 917 -12.67 -14.96 12.32
N LYS A 918 -12.35 -13.72 11.99
CA LYS A 918 -11.96 -13.30 10.64
C LYS A 918 -10.47 -13.01 10.52
N PHE A 919 -9.95 -13.02 9.29
CA PHE A 919 -8.58 -12.60 9.05
C PHE A 919 -8.38 -11.13 9.45
N GLY A 920 -7.43 -10.90 10.36
CA GLY A 920 -7.23 -9.62 11.06
C GLY A 920 -7.43 -9.72 12.57
N GLU A 921 -8.12 -10.77 13.02
CA GLU A 921 -8.23 -11.12 14.43
C GLU A 921 -7.11 -12.10 14.81
N ASP A 922 -6.19 -11.67 15.66
CA ASP A 922 -5.08 -12.51 16.14
C ASP A 922 -5.43 -13.37 17.36
N SER A 923 -6.73 -13.44 17.70
CA SER A 923 -7.27 -14.37 18.70
C SER A 923 -7.21 -15.82 18.25
N SER A 924 -7.11 -16.06 16.94
CA SER A 924 -6.96 -17.37 16.34
C SER A 924 -5.98 -17.33 15.18
N PRO A 925 -5.08 -18.32 15.04
CA PRO A 925 -4.22 -18.43 13.87
C PRO A 925 -4.95 -19.01 12.64
N GLU A 926 -6.16 -19.56 12.81
CA GLU A 926 -6.88 -20.30 11.77
C GLU A 926 -7.20 -19.45 10.52
N PRO A 927 -7.68 -18.19 10.62
CA PRO A 927 -7.94 -17.37 9.44
C PRO A 927 -6.70 -17.19 8.54
N ALA A 928 -5.53 -16.97 9.14
CA ALA A 928 -4.27 -16.82 8.39
C ALA A 928 -3.84 -18.14 7.69
N LYS A 929 -4.12 -19.30 8.31
CA LYS A 929 -3.92 -20.61 7.68
C LYS A 929 -4.84 -20.80 6.48
N TRP A 930 -6.11 -20.38 6.57
CA TRP A 930 -7.05 -20.43 5.45
C TRP A 930 -6.65 -19.49 4.31
N VAL A 931 -6.11 -18.31 4.62
CA VAL A 931 -5.51 -17.43 3.60
C VAL A 931 -4.37 -18.14 2.88
N SER A 932 -3.43 -18.73 3.63
CA SER A 932 -2.32 -19.51 3.06
C SER A 932 -2.83 -20.69 2.22
N LYS A 933 -3.93 -21.33 2.65
CA LYS A 933 -4.56 -22.43 1.90
C LYS A 933 -5.13 -21.98 0.55
N VAL A 934 -5.81 -20.83 0.52
CA VAL A 934 -6.32 -20.26 -0.74
C VAL A 934 -5.17 -19.87 -1.67
N MET A 935 -4.10 -19.30 -1.12
CA MET A 935 -2.89 -18.98 -1.88
C MET A 935 -2.23 -20.24 -2.47
N GLU A 936 -2.15 -21.33 -1.71
CA GLU A 936 -1.67 -22.64 -2.18
C GLU A 936 -2.51 -23.16 -3.37
N ILE A 937 -3.84 -23.16 -3.24
CA ILE A 937 -4.79 -23.60 -4.28
C ILE A 937 -4.60 -22.78 -5.56
N TYR A 938 -4.43 -21.46 -5.43
CA TYR A 938 -4.21 -20.58 -6.57
C TYR A 938 -2.88 -20.86 -7.28
N ASN A 939 -1.78 -21.06 -6.53
CA ASN A 939 -0.49 -21.45 -7.10
C ASN A 939 -0.59 -22.76 -7.88
N LYS A 940 -1.30 -23.77 -7.33
CA LYS A 940 -1.56 -25.03 -8.04
C LYS A 940 -2.37 -24.82 -9.32
N ALA A 941 -3.33 -23.89 -9.33
CA ALA A 941 -4.10 -23.58 -10.51
C ALA A 941 -3.25 -22.97 -11.63
N LEU A 942 -2.33 -22.04 -11.29
CA LEU A 942 -1.37 -21.50 -12.26
C LEU A 942 -0.42 -22.59 -12.78
N ALA A 943 0.08 -23.45 -11.90
CA ALA A 943 0.97 -24.56 -12.27
C ALA A 943 0.27 -25.64 -13.14
N SER A 944 -1.07 -25.72 -13.10
CA SER A 944 -1.84 -26.66 -13.92
C SER A 944 -1.87 -26.30 -15.42
N VAL A 945 -1.52 -25.06 -15.76
CA VAL A 945 -1.45 -24.61 -17.15
C VAL A 945 -0.05 -24.90 -17.68
N ASP A 946 0.01 -25.64 -18.79
CA ASP A 946 1.27 -26.06 -19.43
C ASP A 946 2.25 -24.87 -19.59
N PRO A 947 3.49 -24.95 -19.05
CA PRO A 947 4.44 -23.84 -18.96
C PRO A 947 4.98 -23.28 -20.28
N CYS A 948 4.42 -23.64 -21.43
CA CYS A 948 4.80 -23.05 -22.72
C CYS A 948 4.21 -21.65 -22.93
N SER A 949 4.50 -20.70 -22.03
CA SER A 949 4.52 -19.29 -22.40
C SER A 949 5.43 -19.14 -23.63
N PRO A 950 5.05 -18.35 -24.65
CA PRO A 950 5.90 -18.09 -25.81
C PRO A 950 7.31 -17.54 -25.48
N ARG A 951 7.57 -17.03 -24.27
CA ARG A 951 8.90 -16.65 -23.76
C ARG A 951 9.62 -17.75 -22.96
N ASN A 952 9.07 -18.96 -22.89
CA ASN A 952 9.56 -20.03 -22.03
C ASN A 952 9.60 -19.65 -20.53
N GLY A 953 8.68 -18.77 -20.11
CA GLY A 953 8.60 -18.25 -18.75
C GLY A 953 7.55 -18.96 -17.88
N LYS A 954 7.72 -18.91 -16.56
CA LYS A 954 6.78 -19.49 -15.59
C LYS A 954 5.75 -18.46 -15.13
N TYR A 955 4.50 -18.90 -14.93
CA TYR A 955 3.49 -18.08 -14.26
C TYR A 955 3.76 -18.02 -12.75
N LYS A 956 3.67 -16.83 -12.16
CA LYS A 956 3.93 -16.57 -10.75
C LYS A 956 2.73 -15.86 -10.12
N ALA A 957 2.29 -16.31 -8.95
CA ALA A 957 1.17 -15.72 -8.23
C ALA A 957 1.57 -14.41 -7.56
N GLY A 958 0.78 -13.35 -7.79
CA GLY A 958 0.83 -12.09 -7.07
C GLY A 958 -0.51 -11.79 -6.39
N TYR A 959 -0.47 -11.00 -5.32
CA TYR A 959 -1.65 -10.71 -4.50
C TYR A 959 -1.79 -9.22 -4.24
N TYR A 960 -1.96 -8.46 -5.32
CA TYR A 960 -2.34 -7.06 -5.25
C TYR A 960 -3.49 -6.78 -6.20
N ALA A 961 -4.38 -5.86 -5.80
CA ALA A 961 -5.65 -5.69 -6.47
C ALA A 961 -5.88 -4.32 -7.12
N LEU A 962 -4.98 -3.34 -6.95
CA LEU A 962 -5.16 -1.96 -7.45
C LEU A 962 -6.59 -1.46 -7.12
N ASN A 963 -7.41 -1.12 -8.12
CA ASN A 963 -8.85 -0.83 -7.95
C ASN A 963 -9.76 -1.98 -8.44
N VAL A 964 -9.19 -3.11 -8.83
CA VAL A 964 -9.90 -4.28 -9.36
C VAL A 964 -10.79 -4.92 -8.28
N ASN A 965 -10.39 -4.90 -7.01
CA ASN A 965 -11.17 -5.44 -5.89
C ASN A 965 -12.55 -4.78 -5.75
N ASP A 966 -12.64 -3.46 -5.98
CA ASP A 966 -13.90 -2.71 -5.98
C ASP A 966 -14.79 -3.12 -7.17
N ARG A 967 -14.21 -3.11 -8.37
CA ARG A 967 -14.92 -3.43 -9.61
C ARG A 967 -15.48 -4.85 -9.59
N TYR A 968 -14.67 -5.81 -9.16
CA TYR A 968 -15.07 -7.21 -9.04
C TYR A 968 -16.03 -7.42 -7.87
N GLY A 969 -15.79 -6.79 -6.72
CA GLY A 969 -16.65 -6.92 -5.53
C GLY A 969 -18.07 -6.43 -5.72
N LYS A 970 -18.25 -5.28 -6.40
CA LYS A 970 -19.57 -4.73 -6.74
C LYS A 970 -20.43 -5.67 -7.57
N LYS A 971 -19.79 -6.50 -8.41
CA LYS A 971 -20.44 -7.48 -9.29
C LYS A 971 -20.48 -8.88 -8.70
N THR A 972 -19.80 -9.11 -7.58
CA THR A 972 -19.85 -10.37 -6.82
C THR A 972 -21.02 -10.32 -5.84
N GLN A 973 -21.78 -11.42 -5.75
CA GLN A 973 -22.88 -11.55 -4.78
C GLN A 973 -22.36 -11.62 -3.33
N ALA A 974 -23.27 -11.74 -2.37
CA ALA A 974 -22.87 -11.96 -0.98
C ALA A 974 -22.05 -13.26 -0.84
N LEU A 975 -21.20 -13.32 0.19
CA LEU A 975 -20.30 -14.43 0.46
C LEU A 975 -20.51 -15.01 1.87
N PRO A 976 -20.22 -16.31 2.08
CA PRO A 976 -20.28 -16.95 3.40
C PRO A 976 -19.41 -16.30 4.48
N SER A 977 -18.42 -15.48 4.12
CA SER A 977 -17.71 -14.65 5.10
C SER A 977 -18.60 -13.66 5.85
N GLY A 978 -19.84 -13.43 5.40
CA GLY A 978 -20.75 -12.39 5.90
C GLY A 978 -20.73 -11.12 5.05
N ARG A 979 -19.92 -11.08 3.99
CA ARG A 979 -19.81 -9.96 3.06
C ARG A 979 -21.09 -9.82 2.24
N LYS A 980 -21.70 -8.63 2.23
CA LYS A 980 -22.91 -8.34 1.45
C LYS A 980 -22.61 -7.98 -0.01
N LYS A 981 -23.59 -8.17 -0.89
CA LYS A 981 -23.51 -7.74 -2.30
C LYS A 981 -23.29 -6.22 -2.41
N GLY A 982 -22.45 -5.80 -3.35
CA GLY A 982 -22.17 -4.38 -3.60
C GLY A 982 -21.03 -3.79 -2.76
N VAL A 983 -20.60 -4.49 -1.71
CA VAL A 983 -19.35 -4.18 -1.01
C VAL A 983 -18.17 -4.55 -1.94
N PRO A 984 -17.04 -3.85 -1.91
CA PRO A 984 -15.79 -4.33 -2.53
C PRO A 984 -15.32 -5.68 -1.97
N LEU A 985 -14.40 -6.33 -2.68
CA LEU A 985 -13.58 -7.41 -2.10
C LEU A 985 -12.43 -6.81 -1.27
N ALA A 986 -11.80 -7.62 -0.42
CA ALA A 986 -10.59 -7.21 0.28
C ALA A 986 -9.52 -6.74 -0.72
N ASN A 987 -8.80 -5.70 -0.34
CA ASN A 987 -7.71 -5.20 -1.17
C ASN A 987 -6.46 -6.01 -0.84
N SER A 988 -6.08 -6.92 -1.73
CA SER A 988 -4.88 -7.76 -1.56
C SER A 988 -5.01 -8.76 -0.39
N VAL A 989 -3.91 -9.08 0.30
CA VAL A 989 -3.94 -9.95 1.50
C VAL A 989 -4.03 -9.08 2.75
N THR A 990 -5.20 -8.51 2.99
CA THR A 990 -5.51 -7.67 4.15
C THR A 990 -6.84 -8.08 4.79
N PRO A 991 -7.08 -7.73 6.07
CA PRO A 991 -8.39 -7.85 6.70
C PRO A 991 -9.47 -7.12 5.90
N HIS A 992 -10.65 -7.74 5.77
CA HIS A 992 -11.74 -7.12 5.02
C HIS A 992 -12.37 -5.98 5.85
N TYR A 993 -12.25 -4.74 5.37
CA TYR A 993 -12.66 -3.51 6.09
C TYR A 993 -14.16 -3.40 6.46
N GLY A 994 -15.01 -4.29 5.94
CA GLY A 994 -16.44 -4.36 6.26
C GLY A 994 -16.84 -5.36 7.35
N MET A 995 -15.87 -6.05 7.99
CA MET A 995 -16.11 -6.97 9.11
C MET A 995 -15.89 -6.26 10.47
N GLU A 996 -16.27 -6.89 11.59
CA GLU A 996 -16.00 -6.33 12.93
C GLU A 996 -14.52 -5.96 13.08
N LYS A 997 -14.26 -4.79 13.66
CA LYS A 997 -12.96 -4.12 13.60
C LYS A 997 -11.96 -4.78 14.54
N SER A 998 -10.91 -5.38 13.98
CA SER A 998 -9.66 -5.65 14.69
C SER A 998 -8.84 -4.35 14.88
N ASP A 999 -8.01 -4.31 15.91
CA ASP A 999 -7.05 -3.22 16.11
C ASP A 999 -5.84 -3.34 15.15
N LEU A 1000 -4.98 -2.31 15.14
CA LEU A 1000 -3.83 -2.23 14.22
C LEU A 1000 -2.88 -3.40 14.41
N LEU A 1001 -2.45 -3.67 15.65
CA LEU A 1001 -1.47 -4.72 15.92
C LEU A 1001 -2.07 -6.11 15.71
N SER A 1002 -3.34 -6.33 16.08
CA SER A 1002 -4.05 -7.57 15.74
C SER A 1002 -4.01 -7.84 14.24
N SER A 1003 -4.30 -6.82 13.43
CA SER A 1003 -4.30 -6.94 11.97
C SER A 1003 -2.91 -7.29 11.43
N LEU A 1004 -1.87 -6.62 11.92
CA LEU A 1004 -0.48 -6.88 11.53
C LEU A 1004 -0.02 -8.28 11.97
N ASN A 1005 -0.37 -8.71 13.19
CA ASN A 1005 -0.05 -10.04 13.73
C ASN A 1005 -0.72 -11.16 12.93
N SER A 1006 -1.97 -10.99 12.50
CA SER A 1006 -2.64 -11.96 11.62
C SER A 1006 -1.93 -12.07 10.27
N ILE A 1007 -1.49 -10.94 9.69
CA ILE A 1007 -0.79 -10.93 8.41
C ILE A 1007 0.58 -11.63 8.49
N GLN A 1008 1.33 -11.42 9.57
CA GLN A 1008 2.63 -12.08 9.80
C GLN A 1008 2.56 -13.62 9.79
N GLN A 1009 1.38 -14.19 10.07
CA GLN A 1009 1.17 -15.64 10.11
C GLN A 1009 0.91 -16.25 8.73
N VAL A 1010 0.74 -15.43 7.68
CA VAL A 1010 0.51 -15.91 6.32
C VAL A 1010 1.83 -16.41 5.72
N ASN A 1011 1.79 -17.58 5.06
CA ASN A 1011 2.98 -18.13 4.38
C ASN A 1011 3.23 -17.44 3.04
N PHE A 1012 3.80 -16.24 3.08
CA PHE A 1012 4.18 -15.49 1.88
C PHE A 1012 5.38 -16.11 1.15
N THR A 1013 6.36 -16.63 1.89
CA THR A 1013 7.60 -17.16 1.30
C THR A 1013 7.32 -18.25 0.26
N ASP A 1014 6.40 -19.18 0.56
CA ASP A 1014 6.06 -20.28 -0.36
C ASP A 1014 5.06 -19.89 -1.45
N TYR A 1015 4.16 -18.94 -1.17
CA TYR A 1015 3.00 -18.75 -2.03
C TYR A 1015 2.91 -17.40 -2.73
N ALA A 1016 3.73 -16.39 -2.38
CA ALA A 1016 3.70 -15.04 -2.97
C ALA A 1016 4.95 -14.65 -3.77
N PRO A 1017 5.40 -15.45 -4.77
CA PRO A 1017 6.63 -15.17 -5.51
C PRO A 1017 6.60 -13.89 -6.37
N ASN A 1018 5.42 -13.31 -6.62
CA ASN A 1018 5.24 -12.04 -7.33
C ASN A 1018 4.77 -10.91 -6.40
N GLY A 1019 4.89 -11.08 -5.08
CA GLY A 1019 4.58 -10.04 -4.09
C GLY A 1019 3.11 -9.93 -3.67
N THR A 1020 2.90 -9.15 -2.62
CA THR A 1020 1.60 -8.82 -2.01
C THR A 1020 1.65 -7.37 -1.50
N THR A 1021 0.50 -6.80 -1.13
CA THR A 1021 0.42 -5.45 -0.55
C THR A 1021 -0.38 -5.41 0.74
N VAL A 1022 0.04 -4.56 1.68
CA VAL A 1022 -0.73 -4.21 2.88
C VAL A 1022 -0.90 -2.69 2.93
N THR A 1023 -2.10 -2.22 2.57
CA THR A 1023 -2.45 -0.80 2.54
C THR A 1023 -3.46 -0.47 3.62
N PHE A 1024 -3.00 0.17 4.70
CA PHE A 1024 -3.84 0.60 5.81
C PHE A 1024 -4.07 2.11 5.81
N THR A 1025 -5.09 2.57 6.53
CA THR A 1025 -5.22 3.98 6.90
C THR A 1025 -5.09 4.05 8.42
N ILE A 1026 -4.17 4.87 8.89
CA ILE A 1026 -3.82 5.00 10.31
C ILE A 1026 -3.94 6.48 10.65
N ASP A 1027 -4.61 6.78 11.75
CA ASP A 1027 -4.74 8.15 12.21
C ASP A 1027 -3.40 8.66 12.70
N ALA A 1028 -3.00 9.85 12.23
CA ALA A 1028 -1.73 10.46 12.60
C ALA A 1028 -1.63 10.78 14.11
N SER A 1029 -2.77 10.91 14.80
CA SER A 1029 -2.80 11.12 16.26
C SER A 1029 -2.22 9.97 17.07
N LEU A 1030 -2.08 8.77 16.49
CA LEU A 1030 -1.37 7.65 17.14
C LEU A 1030 0.14 7.88 17.24
N PHE A 1031 0.69 8.87 16.54
CA PHE A 1031 2.13 9.12 16.48
C PHE A 1031 2.50 10.57 16.81
N PRO A 1032 2.19 11.07 18.01
CA PRO A 1032 2.55 12.42 18.42
C PRO A 1032 4.04 12.53 18.76
N GLY A 1033 4.68 13.62 18.32
CA GLY A 1033 6.04 13.96 18.74
C GLY A 1033 7.11 12.91 18.40
N GLU A 1034 8.26 12.99 19.09
CA GLU A 1034 9.37 12.04 18.93
C GLU A 1034 9.00 10.61 19.37
N ALA A 1035 8.11 10.49 20.37
CA ALA A 1035 7.59 9.21 20.82
C ALA A 1035 6.81 8.50 19.69
N GLY A 1036 6.03 9.27 18.90
CA GLY A 1036 5.34 8.80 17.72
C GLY A 1036 6.26 8.24 16.65
N VAL A 1037 7.37 8.95 16.36
CA VAL A 1037 8.42 8.47 15.45
C VAL A 1037 8.98 7.14 15.93
N ASN A 1038 9.28 7.01 17.23
CA ASN A 1038 9.80 5.77 17.80
C ASN A 1038 8.78 4.62 17.73
N ASN A 1039 7.50 4.90 18.00
CA ASN A 1039 6.43 3.91 17.96
C ASN A 1039 6.21 3.39 16.53
N LEU A 1040 6.12 4.28 15.54
CA LEU A 1040 5.94 3.88 14.15
C LEU A 1040 7.18 3.14 13.60
N SER A 1041 8.38 3.59 13.96
CA SER A 1041 9.66 2.94 13.63
C SER A 1041 9.71 1.51 14.15
N ALA A 1042 9.24 1.29 15.38
CA ALA A 1042 9.11 -0.04 15.96
C ALA A 1042 8.05 -0.90 15.28
N ILE A 1043 6.89 -0.34 14.90
CA ILE A 1043 5.87 -1.06 14.12
C ILE A 1043 6.46 -1.51 12.78
N PHE A 1044 7.15 -0.62 12.07
CA PHE A 1044 7.79 -0.96 10.79
C PHE A 1044 8.82 -2.08 10.97
N ARG A 1045 9.72 -1.95 11.95
CA ARG A 1045 10.73 -2.98 12.26
C ARG A 1045 10.05 -4.31 12.56
N THR A 1046 9.22 -4.35 13.60
CA THR A 1046 8.61 -5.59 14.08
C THR A 1046 7.72 -6.22 13.01
N PHE A 1047 6.94 -5.45 12.26
CA PHE A 1047 6.11 -6.01 11.20
C PHE A 1047 6.96 -6.68 10.11
N LEU A 1048 7.93 -5.96 9.56
CA LEU A 1048 8.71 -6.39 8.39
C LEU A 1048 9.78 -7.43 8.72
N THR A 1049 10.24 -7.54 9.98
CA THR A 1049 11.24 -8.55 10.35
C THR A 1049 10.67 -9.85 10.91
N GLU A 1050 9.37 -9.91 11.19
CA GLU A 1050 8.72 -11.04 11.88
C GLU A 1050 7.67 -11.79 11.04
N GLY A 1051 7.54 -11.48 9.74
CA GLY A 1051 6.64 -12.22 8.83
C GLY A 1051 5.89 -11.35 7.83
N GLY A 1052 5.83 -10.04 8.05
CA GLY A 1052 5.21 -9.11 7.11
C GLY A 1052 6.05 -8.99 5.84
N MET A 1053 5.43 -9.19 4.67
CA MET A 1053 6.12 -9.12 3.37
C MET A 1053 6.30 -7.66 2.90
N GLN A 1054 5.24 -6.85 2.96
CA GLN A 1054 5.20 -5.48 2.43
C GLN A 1054 4.23 -4.61 3.24
N PHE A 1055 4.53 -3.31 3.43
CA PHE A 1055 3.65 -2.36 4.12
C PHE A 1055 3.67 -0.95 3.48
N GLN A 1056 2.49 -0.34 3.34
CA GLN A 1056 2.31 0.99 2.74
C GLN A 1056 1.09 1.74 3.34
N PRO A 1057 1.18 2.24 4.58
CA PRO A 1057 0.05 2.91 5.22
C PRO A 1057 -0.19 4.33 4.66
N ASN A 1058 -1.42 4.82 4.71
CA ASN A 1058 -1.67 6.25 4.81
C ASN A 1058 -1.66 6.61 6.29
N VAL A 1059 -0.71 7.44 6.74
CA VAL A 1059 -0.74 8.04 8.08
C VAL A 1059 -1.32 9.45 7.93
N ILE A 1060 -2.63 9.57 8.11
CA ILE A 1060 -3.37 10.80 7.82
C ILE A 1060 -4.62 10.88 8.69
N ASN A 1061 -4.96 12.08 9.15
CA ASN A 1061 -6.23 12.32 9.83
C ASN A 1061 -7.39 12.23 8.82
N ARG A 1062 -8.42 11.44 9.14
CA ARG A 1062 -9.61 11.27 8.31
C ARG A 1062 -10.32 12.59 7.98
N ASP A 1063 -10.31 13.56 8.88
CA ASP A 1063 -10.94 14.87 8.67
C ASP A 1063 -10.31 15.65 7.53
N ILE A 1064 -9.00 15.46 7.29
CA ILE A 1064 -8.31 16.06 6.13
C ILE A 1064 -8.88 15.50 4.83
N LEU A 1065 -9.14 14.18 4.77
CA LEU A 1065 -9.74 13.56 3.57
C LEU A 1065 -11.18 14.02 3.34
N ILE A 1066 -11.94 14.22 4.43
CA ILE A 1066 -13.32 14.74 4.36
C ILE A 1066 -13.31 16.21 3.91
N ASP A 1067 -12.41 17.04 4.46
CA ASP A 1067 -12.25 18.44 4.04
C ASP A 1067 -11.80 18.54 2.59
N ALA A 1068 -10.84 17.71 2.15
CA ALA A 1068 -10.41 17.62 0.75
C ALA A 1068 -11.53 17.14 -0.19
N TYR A 1069 -12.47 16.33 0.30
CA TYR A 1069 -13.64 15.92 -0.49
C TYR A 1069 -14.64 17.07 -0.68
N ASN A 1070 -14.86 17.88 0.37
CA ASN A 1070 -15.84 18.97 0.37
C ASN A 1070 -15.28 20.28 -0.19
N ASN A 1071 -13.99 20.54 0.01
CA ASN A 1071 -13.26 21.77 -0.33
C ASN A 1071 -11.97 21.42 -1.11
N PRO A 1072 -12.08 20.79 -2.30
CA PRO A 1072 -10.93 20.26 -3.04
C PRO A 1072 -9.87 21.31 -3.40
N GLU A 1073 -10.26 22.58 -3.57
CA GLU A 1073 -9.36 23.69 -3.89
C GLU A 1073 -8.34 23.99 -2.79
N LYS A 1074 -8.66 23.70 -1.52
CA LYS A 1074 -7.73 23.85 -0.39
C LYS A 1074 -6.62 22.80 -0.39
N HIS A 1075 -6.87 21.65 -1.03
CA HIS A 1075 -6.04 20.44 -0.97
C HIS A 1075 -5.57 20.00 -2.35
N LYS A 1076 -5.22 20.97 -3.22
CA LYS A 1076 -4.93 20.74 -4.66
C LYS A 1076 -3.94 19.60 -4.92
N TYR A 1077 -2.91 19.49 -4.09
CA TYR A 1077 -1.82 18.53 -4.23
C TYR A 1077 -1.79 17.47 -3.12
N LEU A 1078 -2.90 17.28 -2.38
CA LEU A 1078 -2.98 16.20 -1.39
C LEU A 1078 -2.82 14.85 -2.09
N MET A 1079 -1.74 14.14 -1.76
CA MET A 1079 -1.45 12.82 -2.31
C MET A 1079 -1.88 11.73 -1.32
N VAL A 1080 -2.46 10.65 -1.83
CA VAL A 1080 -2.93 9.51 -1.03
C VAL A 1080 -2.42 8.20 -1.63
N ARG A 1081 -2.18 7.20 -0.77
CA ARG A 1081 -1.88 5.83 -1.18
C ARG A 1081 -3.17 5.09 -1.53
N VAL A 1082 -3.28 4.57 -2.75
CA VAL A 1082 -4.44 3.77 -3.18
C VAL A 1082 -4.19 2.29 -2.89
N ALA A 1083 -3.28 1.64 -3.63
CA ALA A 1083 -2.71 0.33 -3.32
C ALA A 1083 -1.62 0.01 -4.34
N GLY A 1084 -0.34 0.04 -3.94
CA GLY A 1084 0.80 -0.13 -4.84
C GLY A 1084 1.13 1.10 -5.70
N TYR A 1085 0.39 2.21 -5.53
CA TYR A 1085 0.66 3.49 -6.19
C TYR A 1085 0.04 4.66 -5.41
N CYS A 1086 0.54 5.86 -5.68
CA CYS A 1086 0.02 7.12 -5.17
C CYS A 1086 -0.73 7.92 -6.24
N ALA A 1087 -1.72 8.70 -5.81
CA ALA A 1087 -2.42 9.62 -6.68
C ALA A 1087 -2.79 10.90 -5.93
N TYR A 1088 -2.90 12.01 -6.66
CA TYR A 1088 -3.53 13.21 -6.11
C TYR A 1088 -5.01 12.92 -5.83
N PHE A 1089 -5.46 13.17 -4.60
CA PHE A 1089 -6.81 12.88 -4.15
C PHE A 1089 -7.85 13.53 -5.08
N ASN A 1090 -7.60 14.76 -5.53
CA ASN A 1090 -8.47 15.49 -6.44
C ASN A 1090 -8.58 14.89 -7.85
N GLU A 1091 -7.59 14.12 -8.29
CA GLU A 1091 -7.58 13.46 -9.60
C GLU A 1091 -8.33 12.11 -9.58
N LEU A 1092 -8.81 11.67 -8.42
CA LEU A 1092 -9.62 10.46 -8.25
C LEU A 1092 -11.12 10.74 -8.44
N SER A 1093 -11.88 9.75 -8.88
CA SER A 1093 -13.34 9.85 -8.88
C SER A 1093 -13.94 9.84 -7.47
N ASP A 1094 -15.13 10.42 -7.34
CA ASP A 1094 -15.90 10.44 -6.10
C ASP A 1094 -16.14 9.04 -5.51
N GLU A 1095 -16.25 8.04 -6.37
CA GLU A 1095 -16.42 6.64 -5.98
C GLU A 1095 -15.18 6.14 -5.24
N LEU A 1096 -13.99 6.36 -5.79
CA LEU A 1096 -12.72 5.95 -5.18
C LEU A 1096 -12.35 6.81 -3.96
N LYS A 1097 -12.62 8.13 -4.00
CA LYS A 1097 -12.46 9.01 -2.83
C LYS A 1097 -13.26 8.51 -1.63
N LYS A 1098 -14.54 8.14 -1.84
CA LYS A 1098 -15.39 7.59 -0.78
C LYS A 1098 -14.88 6.25 -0.27
N ILE A 1099 -14.34 5.40 -1.15
CA ILE A 1099 -13.72 4.14 -0.74
C ILE A 1099 -12.53 4.43 0.19
N ILE A 1100 -11.63 5.34 -0.19
CA ILE A 1100 -10.46 5.70 0.62
C ILE A 1100 -10.89 6.28 1.98
N ILE A 1101 -11.85 7.21 2.00
CA ILE A 1101 -12.41 7.78 3.25
C ILE A 1101 -13.05 6.70 4.15
N ASN A 1102 -13.67 5.69 3.55
CA ASN A 1102 -14.40 4.64 4.28
C ASN A 1102 -13.55 3.40 4.58
N ARG A 1103 -12.27 3.36 4.20
CA ARG A 1103 -11.34 2.32 4.65
C ARG A 1103 -11.30 2.31 6.18
N THR A 1104 -10.99 1.15 6.75
CA THR A 1104 -10.69 1.06 8.18
C THR A 1104 -9.58 2.05 8.51
N CYS A 1105 -9.90 3.03 9.35
CA CYS A 1105 -8.96 3.97 9.92
C CYS A 1105 -8.63 3.45 11.33
N TYR A 1106 -7.39 3.02 11.55
CA TYR A 1106 -6.90 2.62 12.86
C TYR A 1106 -6.58 3.88 13.66
N SER A 1107 -7.22 4.04 14.82
CA SER A 1107 -7.19 5.26 15.65
C SER A 1107 -7.07 4.92 17.13
#